data_AF-A0A7W0QXW5-F1
#
_entry.id   AF-A0A7W0QXW5-F1
#
_cell.length_a   1.000
_cell.length_b   1.000
_cell.length_c   1.000
_cell.angle_alpha   90.00
_cell.angle_beta   90.00
_cell.angle_gamma   90.00
#
_symmetry.space_group_name_H-M   'P 1'
#
loop_
_entity.id
_entity.type
_entity.pdbx_description
1 polymer ?
#
loop_
_entity_poly.entity_id
_entity_poly.type
_entity_poly.pdbx_seq_one_letter_code
_entity_poly.pdbx_strand_id
1 'polypeptide(L)'
;MPDETETVPDAAEPTVAAEADRDGDASGLAGGLNGPPRPARRPEDRIHHGHTFADPYAWLRDGDHPDTRPHLEAENAWTGSVTAPLLGLREEIFDEIKRRTQESDLSVPVRDGAWWYHQRTEEGRSYAVHCRVADDGTKSAPVTGPDVEQIVLDPNLLTAEGEYLGLGVLDVSPDGNWLAYAVDREGDERHDLRFRDLRTGDESAETVSEVAYGFAWAADSATCWYTVQDEASRPHLVLRHVVGTDPAGDVEVFREDDERFHLHVAPSRSGQVAVISAGSAITSESWLLDAHRPEAEPQIVAPRQQGVEYSVAHHPTDLLVVSNHDDADDFALWRAPLEGTTVAPRTEWKVLLAHRPGTRIAGAEAFAGHAIVHGRTNALTALWLLDPTTGATRLFETDEAVGTIGPGANPTFDSTVYRFSYSSLATPPSVIDEDLVNGERTVRKQLPVLDGFDSSRYESARDWATADDGTMVPISLVWRPDAVPTDGPAPCVLYGYGAYEASMDPWFSIARLSLLDRGVVFAVAHVRGGGELGRHWYTDGKFGAKANTFTDFVACARHLVETGRTAPDRLAARGGSAGGLLMGAVANLAPELFRAVVAEVPFVDPLTTMLDPTLPLTVIEWEEWGDPLHDPSAYGWLGSYSPYENVAGRADAVYPAILATAGLNDPRVGFHEPAKWVARLRDEGHGTGTPADPEA
;
A
#
# COMPACT_ATOMS: atom_id res chain seq x y z
N MET A 1 10.13 0.18 -12.02
CA MET A 1 9.84 0.97 -10.80
C MET A 1 10.72 0.43 -9.67
N PRO A 2 11.41 1.22 -8.84
CA PRO A 2 11.69 0.71 -7.50
C PRO A 2 10.35 0.31 -6.90
N ASP A 3 10.37 -0.74 -6.10
CA ASP A 3 9.23 -1.36 -5.44
C ASP A 3 8.26 -0.31 -4.83
N GLU A 4 7.34 0.22 -5.65
CA GLU A 4 5.92 0.15 -5.30
C GLU A 4 5.56 -1.35 -5.31
N THR A 5 6.22 -2.19 -4.52
CA THR A 5 5.52 -2.56 -3.30
C THR A 5 4.77 -1.32 -2.84
N GLU A 6 3.46 -1.30 -3.12
CA GLU A 6 2.56 -1.26 -2.00
C GLU A 6 3.18 -2.20 -0.93
N THR A 7 4.16 -1.69 -0.18
CA THR A 7 4.11 -1.81 1.25
C THR A 7 2.74 -1.22 1.48
N VAL A 8 1.73 -2.09 1.51
CA VAL A 8 0.39 -1.77 2.02
C VAL A 8 0.77 -1.07 3.31
N PRO A 9 0.72 0.27 3.38
CA PRO A 9 1.68 1.06 4.14
C PRO A 9 1.61 0.63 5.58
N ASP A 10 2.42 -0.34 6.01
CA ASP A 10 2.15 -1.21 7.17
C ASP A 10 0.67 -1.31 7.58
N ALA A 11 -0.30 -1.50 6.65
CA ALA A 11 -1.73 -1.23 6.87
C ALA A 11 -1.95 -0.20 7.98
N ALA A 12 -1.40 1.01 7.80
CA ALA A 12 -0.85 1.85 8.86
C ALA A 12 -1.73 1.67 10.08
N GLU A 13 -1.20 1.06 11.14
CA GLU A 13 -1.92 1.03 12.42
C GLU A 13 -2.46 2.44 12.58
N PRO A 14 -3.79 2.63 12.59
CA PRO A 14 -4.36 3.96 12.46
C PRO A 14 -3.66 4.80 13.50
N THR A 15 -2.86 5.77 13.07
CA THR A 15 -2.25 6.72 13.97
C THR A 15 -3.43 7.29 14.72
N VAL A 16 -3.47 6.98 16.01
CA VAL A 16 -4.55 7.39 16.89
C VAL A 16 -4.39 8.89 17.08
N ALA A 17 -4.88 9.67 16.13
CA ALA A 17 -5.28 11.04 16.35
C ALA A 17 -6.72 11.00 16.88
N ALA A 18 -6.87 10.52 18.11
CA ALA A 18 -8.13 10.58 18.85
C ALA A 18 -7.97 11.51 20.06
N GLU A 19 -7.74 12.79 19.80
CA GLU A 19 -8.10 13.86 20.75
C GLU A 19 -8.99 14.96 20.16
N ALA A 20 -9.46 14.83 18.91
CA ALA A 20 -10.30 15.87 18.29
C ALA A 20 -11.82 15.75 18.55
N ASP A 21 -12.32 14.73 19.26
CA ASP A 21 -13.77 14.59 19.52
C ASP A 21 -14.11 14.45 21.02
N ARG A 22 -13.37 15.15 21.87
CA ARG A 22 -13.69 15.25 23.31
C ARG A 22 -14.74 16.32 23.64
N ASP A 23 -15.18 17.13 22.67
CA ASP A 23 -16.16 18.21 22.87
C ASP A 23 -17.26 18.28 21.79
N GLY A 24 -17.58 17.15 21.16
CA GLY A 24 -18.81 17.01 20.39
C GLY A 24 -19.99 16.76 21.33
N ASP A 25 -20.74 17.80 21.66
CA ASP A 25 -22.01 17.72 22.41
C ASP A 25 -23.03 16.81 21.69
N ALA A 26 -22.90 15.50 21.91
CA ALA A 26 -23.79 14.46 21.40
C ALA A 26 -25.22 14.57 21.98
N SER A 27 -25.49 15.54 22.84
CA SER A 27 -26.82 15.82 23.36
C SER A 27 -27.65 16.78 22.48
N GLY A 28 -27.04 17.43 21.48
CA GLY A 28 -27.69 18.46 20.64
C GLY A 28 -28.40 17.98 19.36
N LEU A 29 -28.12 16.78 18.87
CA LEU A 29 -28.68 16.25 17.59
C LEU A 29 -29.57 15.00 17.76
N ALA A 30 -30.00 14.70 18.98
CA ALA A 30 -30.98 13.66 19.27
C ALA A 30 -32.42 14.03 18.83
N GLY A 31 -32.58 14.66 17.67
CA GLY A 31 -33.82 14.60 16.91
C GLY A 31 -33.94 13.20 16.34
N GLY A 32 -34.76 12.35 16.97
CA GLY A 32 -34.84 10.92 16.67
C GLY A 32 -34.90 10.61 15.18
N LEU A 33 -33.85 9.98 14.65
CA LEU A 33 -33.87 9.39 13.32
C LEU A 33 -34.87 8.23 13.34
N ASN A 34 -35.94 8.32 12.53
CA ASN A 34 -36.96 7.28 12.39
C ASN A 34 -36.49 6.14 11.44
N GLY A 35 -35.26 5.68 11.59
CA GLY A 35 -34.64 4.66 10.74
C GLY A 35 -33.43 5.16 9.93
N PRO A 36 -32.81 4.26 9.11
CA PRO A 36 -31.64 4.60 8.32
C PRO A 36 -31.92 5.70 7.28
N PRO A 37 -30.96 6.60 6.99
CA PRO A 37 -31.08 7.56 5.91
C PRO A 37 -31.41 6.89 4.57
N ARG A 38 -32.34 7.49 3.84
CA ARG A 38 -32.74 7.09 2.50
C ARG A 38 -32.66 8.32 1.59
N PRO A 39 -31.58 8.48 0.80
CA PRO A 39 -31.44 9.61 -0.10
C PRO A 39 -32.53 9.60 -1.17
N ALA A 40 -32.88 10.78 -1.70
CA ALA A 40 -33.87 10.87 -2.76
C ALA A 40 -33.36 10.18 -4.03
N ARG A 41 -34.22 9.37 -4.65
CA ARG A 41 -33.95 8.76 -5.96
C ARG A 41 -34.12 9.81 -7.06
N ARG A 42 -33.07 10.04 -7.83
CA ARG A 42 -33.06 10.93 -9.01
C ARG A 42 -32.45 10.17 -10.18
N PRO A 43 -33.24 9.30 -10.84
CA PRO A 43 -32.72 8.46 -11.90
C PRO A 43 -32.09 9.27 -13.03
N GLU A 44 -30.83 8.98 -13.31
CA GLU A 44 -30.10 9.44 -14.48
C GLU A 44 -29.70 8.24 -15.33
N ASP A 45 -30.02 8.27 -16.62
CA ASP A 45 -29.72 7.17 -17.53
C ASP A 45 -28.28 7.29 -18.05
N ARG A 46 -27.43 6.33 -17.67
CA ARG A 46 -26.15 6.09 -18.34
C ARG A 46 -26.40 5.17 -19.53
N ILE A 47 -26.22 5.69 -20.75
CA ILE A 47 -26.37 4.92 -22.00
C ILE A 47 -24.99 4.76 -22.64
N HIS A 48 -24.46 3.54 -22.68
CA HIS A 48 -23.16 3.25 -23.30
C HIS A 48 -23.16 1.86 -23.96
N HIS A 49 -22.48 1.70 -25.10
CA HIS A 49 -22.47 0.47 -25.91
C HIS A 49 -23.88 -0.14 -26.17
N GLY A 50 -24.93 0.68 -26.18
CA GLY A 50 -26.32 0.23 -26.35
C GLY A 50 -27.00 -0.34 -25.10
N HIS A 51 -26.32 -0.29 -23.94
CA HIS A 51 -26.86 -0.65 -22.64
C HIS A 51 -27.29 0.60 -21.88
N THR A 52 -28.47 0.55 -21.25
CA THR A 52 -29.00 1.63 -20.41
C THR A 52 -28.99 1.17 -18.96
N PHE A 53 -28.30 1.91 -18.11
CA PHE A 53 -28.32 1.75 -16.65
C PHE A 53 -28.93 3.02 -16.04
N ALA A 54 -30.08 2.87 -15.36
CA ALA A 54 -30.71 3.96 -14.63
C ALA A 54 -30.09 4.06 -13.24
N ASP A 55 -29.25 5.07 -13.03
CA ASP A 55 -28.58 5.33 -11.76
C ASP A 55 -29.44 6.26 -10.88
N PRO A 56 -30.13 5.77 -9.84
CA PRO A 56 -30.96 6.61 -8.97
C PRO A 56 -30.15 7.55 -8.08
N TYR A 57 -28.84 7.38 -7.97
CA TYR A 57 -27.97 8.07 -7.02
C TYR A 57 -26.76 8.74 -7.68
N ALA A 58 -26.77 8.93 -9.01
CA ALA A 58 -25.71 9.59 -9.76
C ALA A 58 -25.34 10.96 -9.16
N TRP A 59 -26.34 11.69 -8.65
CA TRP A 59 -26.19 13.00 -8.04
C TRP A 59 -25.27 13.03 -6.80
N LEU A 60 -25.04 11.91 -6.10
CA LEU A 60 -24.13 11.85 -4.95
C LEU A 60 -22.65 12.02 -5.35
N ARG A 61 -22.33 11.89 -6.63
CA ARG A 61 -21.00 12.17 -7.17
C ARG A 61 -20.63 13.64 -7.06
N ASP A 62 -21.62 14.53 -7.15
CA ASP A 62 -21.42 15.96 -7.01
C ASP A 62 -21.34 16.34 -5.52
N GLY A 63 -20.13 16.64 -5.05
CA GLY A 63 -19.87 17.07 -3.68
C GLY A 63 -20.48 18.45 -3.35
N ASP A 64 -20.68 19.30 -4.36
CA ASP A 64 -21.28 20.63 -4.23
C ASP A 64 -22.81 20.59 -4.28
N HIS A 65 -23.38 19.45 -4.65
CA HIS A 65 -24.83 19.28 -4.66
C HIS A 65 -25.39 19.50 -3.23
N PRO A 66 -26.46 20.32 -3.06
CA PRO A 66 -26.90 20.78 -1.76
C PRO A 66 -27.36 19.68 -0.80
N ASP A 67 -27.74 18.51 -1.34
CA ASP A 67 -28.19 17.36 -0.54
C ASP A 67 -27.08 16.35 -0.23
N THR A 68 -25.89 16.46 -0.82
CA THR A 68 -24.82 15.46 -0.67
C THR A 68 -24.26 15.49 0.73
N ARG A 69 -23.76 16.65 1.17
CA ARG A 69 -23.22 16.81 2.52
C ARG A 69 -24.26 16.49 3.62
N PRO A 70 -25.51 17.01 3.57
CA PRO A 70 -26.53 16.61 4.53
C PRO A 70 -26.82 15.09 4.57
N HIS A 71 -26.75 14.41 3.42
CA HIS A 71 -26.91 12.97 3.38
C HIS A 71 -25.75 12.25 4.09
N LEU A 72 -24.50 12.64 3.81
CA LEU A 72 -23.32 12.05 4.46
C LEU A 72 -23.31 12.30 5.97
N GLU A 73 -23.69 13.50 6.42
CA GLU A 73 -23.85 13.82 7.85
C GLU A 73 -24.93 12.96 8.52
N ALA A 74 -26.05 12.72 7.82
CA ALA A 74 -27.11 11.84 8.30
C ALA A 74 -26.64 10.37 8.39
N GLU A 75 -25.80 9.90 7.45
CA GLU A 75 -25.18 8.57 7.51
C GLU A 75 -24.24 8.42 8.71
N ASN A 76 -23.43 9.44 9.00
CA ASN A 76 -22.58 9.46 10.18
C ASN A 76 -23.41 9.44 11.47
N ALA A 77 -24.46 10.27 11.56
CA ALA A 77 -25.37 10.28 12.71
C ALA A 77 -26.07 8.93 12.91
N TRP A 78 -26.53 8.29 11.83
CA TRP A 78 -27.12 6.96 11.88
C TRP A 78 -26.12 5.92 12.38
N THR A 79 -24.91 5.89 11.81
CA THR A 79 -23.81 5.02 12.22
C THR A 79 -23.49 5.19 13.71
N GLY A 80 -23.40 6.43 14.18
CA GLY A 80 -23.22 6.77 15.60
C GLY A 80 -24.35 6.19 16.46
N SER A 81 -25.60 6.32 16.04
CA SER A 81 -26.76 5.81 16.78
C SER A 81 -26.80 4.29 16.89
N VAL A 82 -26.52 3.56 15.79
CA VAL A 82 -26.57 2.08 15.78
C VAL A 82 -25.36 1.45 16.48
N THR A 83 -24.23 2.15 16.51
CA THR A 83 -23.00 1.70 17.20
C THR A 83 -22.90 2.20 18.63
N ALA A 84 -23.78 3.10 19.09
CA ALA A 84 -23.76 3.63 20.45
C ALA A 84 -23.71 2.56 21.56
N PRO A 85 -24.45 1.42 21.47
CA PRO A 85 -24.35 0.35 22.47
C PRO A 85 -22.97 -0.32 22.56
N LEU A 86 -22.13 -0.17 21.52
CA LEU A 86 -20.78 -0.72 21.45
C LEU A 86 -19.72 0.22 22.03
N LEU A 87 -20.08 1.42 22.50
CA LEU A 87 -19.11 2.43 22.96
C LEU A 87 -18.15 1.89 24.02
N GLY A 88 -18.65 1.22 25.06
CA GLY A 88 -17.79 0.65 26.10
C GLY A 88 -16.82 -0.42 25.57
N LEU A 89 -17.25 -1.24 24.60
CA LEU A 89 -16.36 -2.21 23.96
C LEU A 89 -15.31 -1.54 23.06
N ARG A 90 -15.68 -0.45 22.36
CA ARG A 90 -14.74 0.33 21.55
C ARG A 90 -13.66 0.97 22.43
N GLU A 91 -14.05 1.56 23.57
CA GLU A 91 -13.12 2.11 24.56
C GLU A 91 -12.22 1.03 25.14
N GLU A 92 -12.76 -0.14 25.49
CA GLU A 92 -11.97 -1.27 25.99
C GLU A 92 -10.92 -1.74 24.97
N ILE A 93 -11.32 -1.93 23.71
CA ILE A 93 -10.40 -2.32 22.62
C ILE A 93 -9.37 -1.22 22.38
N PHE A 94 -9.79 0.04 22.36
CA PHE A 94 -8.90 1.18 22.21
C PHE A 94 -7.82 1.21 23.29
N ASP A 95 -8.23 1.11 24.55
CA ASP A 95 -7.30 1.13 25.68
C ASP A 95 -6.39 -0.11 25.69
N GLU A 96 -6.87 -1.27 25.24
CA GLU A 96 -6.05 -2.47 25.06
C GLU A 96 -4.96 -2.27 24.02
N ILE A 97 -5.28 -1.67 22.88
CA ILE A 97 -4.30 -1.35 21.83
C ILE A 97 -3.28 -0.38 22.41
N LYS A 98 -3.76 0.73 22.99
CA LYS A 98 -2.90 1.74 23.60
C LYS A 98 -1.96 1.16 24.65
N ARG A 99 -2.46 0.30 25.56
CA ARG A 99 -1.62 -0.33 26.61
C ARG A 99 -0.55 -1.27 26.07
N ARG A 100 -0.76 -1.87 24.89
CA ARG A 100 0.21 -2.75 24.24
C ARG A 100 1.23 -1.99 23.37
N THR A 101 0.92 -0.76 22.98
CA THR A 101 1.77 0.08 22.14
C THR A 101 2.76 0.89 22.97
N GLN A 102 4.04 0.86 22.56
CA GLN A 102 5.06 1.75 23.12
C GLN A 102 5.04 3.09 22.37
N GLU A 103 4.50 4.14 22.99
CA GLU A 103 4.38 5.47 22.36
C GLU A 103 5.73 6.19 22.20
N SER A 104 6.63 6.06 23.18
CA SER A 104 7.98 6.64 23.13
C SER A 104 9.01 5.60 22.74
N ASP A 105 9.58 5.73 21.55
CA ASP A 105 10.46 4.71 20.97
C ASP A 105 11.54 5.31 20.05
N LEU A 106 12.60 4.53 19.78
CA LEU A 106 13.71 4.88 18.90
C LEU A 106 13.80 3.87 17.75
N SER A 107 13.94 4.34 16.51
CA SER A 107 14.26 3.43 15.40
C SER A 107 15.72 2.97 15.44
N VAL A 108 16.04 1.90 14.72
CA VAL A 108 17.42 1.42 14.62
C VAL A 108 18.23 2.37 13.74
N PRO A 109 19.36 2.93 14.21
CA PRO A 109 20.15 3.87 13.43
C PRO A 109 20.68 3.26 12.13
N VAL A 110 20.65 4.06 11.07
CA VAL A 110 21.09 3.70 9.71
C VAL A 110 22.24 4.62 9.31
N ARG A 111 23.38 4.06 8.92
CA ARG A 111 24.52 4.85 8.47
C ARG A 111 24.33 5.30 7.03
N ASP A 112 24.49 6.58 6.79
CA ASP A 112 24.63 7.15 5.46
C ASP A 112 25.63 8.33 5.47
N GLY A 113 26.61 8.27 4.57
CA GLY A 113 27.74 9.20 4.53
C GLY A 113 28.46 9.34 5.89
N ALA A 114 28.53 10.58 6.38
CA ALA A 114 29.17 10.94 7.65
C ALA A 114 28.20 10.91 8.86
N TRP A 115 27.00 10.37 8.69
CA TRP A 115 25.93 10.45 9.68
C TRP A 115 25.26 9.09 9.91
N TRP A 116 24.65 8.97 11.07
CA TRP A 116 23.71 7.92 11.44
C TRP A 116 22.34 8.56 11.62
N TYR A 117 21.37 8.16 10.80
CA TYR A 117 20.01 8.65 10.84
C TYR A 117 19.13 7.72 11.66
N HIS A 118 18.23 8.29 12.44
CA HIS A 118 17.20 7.55 13.17
C HIS A 118 15.96 8.41 13.35
N GLN A 119 14.90 7.79 13.83
CA GLN A 119 13.66 8.46 14.21
C GLN A 119 13.38 8.21 15.68
N ARG A 120 12.58 9.08 16.28
CA ARG A 120 12.04 8.86 17.61
C ARG A 120 10.59 9.31 17.70
N THR A 121 9.78 8.57 18.43
CA THR A 121 8.43 8.96 18.80
C THR A 121 8.42 9.41 20.26
N GLU A 122 7.52 10.32 20.60
CA GLU A 122 7.31 10.81 21.96
C GLU A 122 5.84 10.62 22.34
N GLU A 123 5.58 10.29 23.60
CA GLU A 123 4.22 10.16 24.11
C GLU A 123 3.42 11.47 23.90
N GLY A 124 2.19 11.32 23.40
CA GLY A 124 1.32 12.46 23.10
C GLY A 124 1.70 13.28 21.87
N ARG A 125 2.66 12.83 21.05
CA ARG A 125 3.00 13.44 19.76
C ARG A 125 2.51 12.58 18.60
N SER A 126 2.00 13.23 17.55
CA SER A 126 1.42 12.54 16.40
C SER A 126 2.46 12.08 15.37
N TYR A 127 3.64 12.70 15.34
CA TYR A 127 4.66 12.45 14.32
C TYR A 127 6.01 12.08 14.92
N ALA A 128 6.73 11.17 14.27
CA ALA A 128 8.11 10.86 14.61
C ALA A 128 9.04 12.04 14.30
N VAL A 129 9.98 12.32 15.19
CA VAL A 129 11.05 13.30 14.98
C VAL A 129 12.20 12.61 14.23
N HIS A 130 12.65 13.22 13.15
CA HIS A 130 13.77 12.74 12.34
C HIS A 130 15.07 13.34 12.85
N CYS A 131 16.02 12.47 13.17
CA CYS A 131 17.24 12.84 13.88
C CYS A 131 18.48 12.21 13.22
N ARG A 132 19.64 12.77 13.55
CA ARG A 132 20.93 12.20 13.17
C ARG A 132 22.00 12.37 14.23
N VAL A 133 23.00 11.50 14.20
CA VAL A 133 24.22 11.58 15.02
C VAL A 133 25.43 11.47 14.09
N ALA A 134 26.48 12.24 14.33
CA ALA A 134 27.69 12.17 13.51
C ALA A 134 28.36 10.78 13.66
N ASP A 135 28.89 10.24 12.56
CA ASP A 135 29.70 9.01 12.61
C ASP A 135 31.05 9.31 13.30
N ASP A 136 31.42 8.49 14.29
CA ASP A 136 32.69 8.58 15.02
C ASP A 136 33.85 7.89 14.30
N GLY A 137 33.58 7.28 13.14
CA GLY A 137 34.55 6.59 12.30
C GLY A 137 34.77 5.12 12.68
N THR A 138 34.15 4.64 13.76
CA THR A 138 34.19 3.21 14.15
C THR A 138 33.29 2.35 13.28
N LYS A 139 32.39 2.97 12.50
CA LYS A 139 31.42 2.28 11.63
C LYS A 139 30.48 1.33 12.38
N SER A 140 30.35 1.51 13.68
CA SER A 140 29.43 0.79 14.56
C SER A 140 28.23 1.67 14.90
N ALA A 141 27.06 1.08 15.09
CA ALA A 141 25.86 1.85 15.43
C ALA A 141 26.08 2.66 16.73
N PRO A 142 25.84 3.98 16.73
CA PRO A 142 26.09 4.82 17.88
C PRO A 142 24.97 4.69 18.92
N VAL A 143 25.21 5.22 20.11
CA VAL A 143 24.12 5.56 21.04
C VAL A 143 23.37 6.75 20.45
N THR A 144 22.04 6.65 20.39
CA THR A 144 21.16 7.71 19.88
C THR A 144 20.20 8.20 20.96
N GLY A 145 19.58 9.36 20.70
CA GLY A 145 18.58 9.97 21.57
C GLY A 145 18.83 11.46 21.84
N PRO A 146 17.91 12.11 22.57
CA PRO A 146 17.84 13.58 22.69
C PRO A 146 19.11 14.28 23.20
N ASP A 147 19.95 13.58 23.97
CA ASP A 147 21.15 14.15 24.58
C ASP A 147 22.33 14.29 23.60
N VAL A 148 22.31 13.56 22.48
CA VAL A 148 23.45 13.44 21.55
C VAL A 148 23.08 13.68 20.09
N GLU A 149 21.79 13.76 19.79
CA GLU A 149 21.28 13.89 18.43
C GLU A 149 21.23 15.34 17.93
N GLN A 150 21.23 15.47 16.62
CA GLN A 150 20.80 16.65 15.89
C GLN A 150 19.43 16.37 15.27
N ILE A 151 18.44 17.22 15.54
CA ILE A 151 17.13 17.17 14.86
C ILE A 151 17.31 17.59 13.40
N VAL A 152 16.88 16.72 12.48
CA VAL A 152 16.80 16.99 11.04
C VAL A 152 15.46 17.65 10.73
N LEU A 153 14.36 17.03 11.16
CA LEU A 153 13.00 17.54 11.03
C LEU A 153 12.14 17.10 12.21
N ASP A 154 11.41 18.05 12.79
CA ASP A 154 10.32 17.76 13.73
C ASP A 154 8.98 18.14 13.07
N PRO A 155 8.24 17.17 12.52
CA PRO A 155 6.96 17.45 11.87
C PRO A 155 5.89 17.98 12.83
N ASN A 156 6.02 17.71 14.14
CA ASN A 156 5.10 18.24 15.16
C ASN A 156 5.19 19.76 15.30
N LEU A 157 6.25 20.40 14.79
CA LEU A 157 6.38 21.85 14.74
C LEU A 157 5.82 22.47 13.46
N LEU A 158 5.43 21.64 12.48
CA LEU A 158 4.91 22.10 11.19
C LEU A 158 3.39 22.14 11.16
N THR A 159 2.68 21.51 12.11
CA THR A 159 1.23 21.45 12.14
C THR A 159 0.68 21.79 13.52
N ALA A 160 -0.51 22.39 13.57
CA ALA A 160 -1.23 22.58 14.82
C ALA A 160 -1.93 21.28 15.23
N GLU A 161 -2.33 21.19 16.50
CA GLU A 161 -3.10 20.05 17.00
C GLU A 161 -4.43 19.92 16.24
N GLY A 162 -4.70 18.72 15.71
CA GLY A 162 -5.90 18.41 14.94
C GLY A 162 -5.85 18.77 13.45
N GLU A 163 -4.77 19.41 12.97
CA GLU A 163 -4.57 19.69 11.55
C GLU A 163 -3.84 18.54 10.85
N TYR A 164 -4.27 18.24 9.61
CA TYR A 164 -3.63 17.23 8.77
C TYR A 164 -2.23 17.70 8.34
N LEU A 165 -1.27 16.77 8.35
CA LEU A 165 0.04 16.95 7.77
C LEU A 165 0.52 15.63 7.16
N GLY A 166 0.72 15.62 5.85
CA GLY A 166 1.45 14.60 5.11
C GLY A 166 2.88 15.04 4.84
N LEU A 167 3.83 14.10 4.88
CA LEU A 167 5.19 14.31 4.38
C LEU A 167 5.36 13.54 3.08
N GLY A 168 5.83 14.23 2.05
CA GLY A 168 6.19 13.64 0.77
C GLY A 168 7.70 13.36 0.71
N VAL A 169 8.43 14.21 -0.01
CA VAL A 169 9.90 14.18 -0.05
C VAL A 169 10.46 14.38 1.36
N LEU A 170 11.49 13.61 1.71
CA LEU A 170 12.34 13.82 2.89
C LEU A 170 13.73 13.25 2.61
N ASP A 171 14.65 14.08 2.13
CA ASP A 171 15.97 13.61 1.70
C ASP A 171 17.08 14.61 2.05
N VAL A 172 18.24 14.09 2.44
CA VAL A 172 19.39 14.90 2.85
C VAL A 172 20.44 14.89 1.75
N SER A 173 21.02 16.06 1.47
CA SER A 173 22.05 16.20 0.43
C SER A 173 23.27 15.31 0.69
N PRO A 174 24.01 14.90 -0.36
CA PRO A 174 25.18 14.01 -0.21
C PRO A 174 26.25 14.49 0.78
N ASP A 175 26.43 15.80 0.92
CA ASP A 175 27.35 16.39 1.89
C ASP A 175 26.79 16.51 3.32
N GLY A 176 25.51 16.17 3.53
CA GLY A 176 24.81 16.24 4.80
C GLY A 176 24.38 17.64 5.23
N ASN A 177 24.40 18.64 4.36
CA ASN A 177 24.16 20.03 4.75
C ASN A 177 22.77 20.55 4.45
N TRP A 178 22.06 20.02 3.46
CA TRP A 178 20.71 20.43 3.09
C TRP A 178 19.71 19.32 3.36
N LEU A 179 18.55 19.68 3.89
CA LEU A 179 17.36 18.84 3.90
C LEU A 179 16.39 19.37 2.85
N ALA A 180 15.96 18.51 1.93
CA ALA A 180 14.76 18.71 1.12
C ALA A 180 13.60 18.01 1.82
N TYR A 181 12.49 18.72 2.05
CA TYR A 181 11.28 18.12 2.62
C TYR A 181 10.02 18.71 1.99
N ALA A 182 9.01 17.89 1.70
CA ALA A 182 7.76 18.33 1.10
C ALA A 182 6.58 18.04 2.03
N VAL A 183 5.64 18.99 2.12
CA VAL A 183 4.49 18.92 3.04
C VAL A 183 3.17 19.01 2.29
N ASP A 184 2.20 18.19 2.67
CA ASP A 184 0.78 18.24 2.29
C ASP A 184 -0.05 18.59 3.54
N ARG A 185 -1.02 19.49 3.42
CA ARG A 185 -1.90 19.94 4.51
C ARG A 185 -3.39 19.66 4.27
N GLU A 186 -3.73 19.16 3.09
CA GLU A 186 -5.11 18.95 2.65
C GLU A 186 -5.44 17.47 2.47
N GLY A 187 -4.43 16.61 2.32
CA GLY A 187 -4.55 15.17 2.10
C GLY A 187 -4.81 14.80 0.65
N ASP A 188 -4.51 15.71 -0.28
CA ASP A 188 -4.69 15.53 -1.73
C ASP A 188 -3.41 15.03 -2.43
N GLU A 189 -2.36 14.75 -1.64
CA GLU A 189 -1.05 14.30 -2.10
C GLU A 189 -0.31 15.31 -3.01
N ARG A 190 -0.66 16.61 -2.94
CA ARG A 190 0.07 17.71 -3.57
C ARG A 190 0.94 18.42 -2.54
N HIS A 191 2.25 18.45 -2.79
CA HIS A 191 3.19 18.87 -1.76
C HIS A 191 3.91 20.18 -2.09
N ASP A 192 4.15 20.98 -1.05
CA ASP A 192 5.08 22.11 -1.05
C ASP A 192 6.48 21.65 -0.62
N LEU A 193 7.41 21.56 -1.57
CA LEU A 193 8.83 21.25 -1.34
C LEU A 193 9.60 22.47 -0.83
N ARG A 194 10.38 22.24 0.23
CA ARG A 194 11.18 23.23 0.96
C ARG A 194 12.58 22.72 1.22
N PHE A 195 13.50 23.66 1.47
CA PHE A 195 14.91 23.38 1.74
C PHE A 195 15.36 24.01 3.04
N ARG A 196 16.04 23.22 3.89
CA ARG A 196 16.62 23.68 5.17
C ARG A 196 18.11 23.43 5.22
N ASP A 197 18.88 24.44 5.61
CA ASP A 197 20.31 24.29 5.90
C ASP A 197 20.47 23.64 7.30
N LEU A 198 20.89 22.38 7.33
CA LEU A 198 21.09 21.63 8.56
C LEU A 198 22.29 22.11 9.39
N ARG A 199 23.10 23.05 8.91
CA ARG A 199 24.20 23.63 9.69
C ARG A 199 23.71 24.79 10.57
N THR A 200 22.74 25.55 10.09
CA THR A 200 22.23 26.75 10.79
C THR A 200 20.81 26.56 11.31
N GLY A 201 20.02 25.67 10.69
CA GLY A 201 18.59 25.51 10.93
C GLY A 201 17.72 26.49 10.13
N ASP A 202 18.33 27.30 9.25
CA ASP A 202 17.59 28.29 8.46
C ASP A 202 16.91 27.63 7.25
N GLU A 203 15.69 28.09 6.94
CA GLU A 203 14.98 27.72 5.71
C GLU A 203 15.50 28.57 4.54
N SER A 204 15.58 27.97 3.36
CA SER A 204 15.75 28.72 2.12
C SER A 204 14.49 29.53 1.80
N ALA A 205 14.62 30.57 0.99
CA ALA A 205 13.53 31.53 0.75
C ALA A 205 12.44 30.99 -0.19
N GLU A 206 12.79 30.03 -1.04
CA GLU A 206 11.93 29.44 -2.04
C GLU A 206 11.02 28.32 -1.50
N THR A 207 9.95 28.06 -2.23
CA THR A 207 9.08 26.89 -2.05
C THR A 207 8.63 26.46 -3.44
N VAL A 208 8.65 25.16 -3.70
CA VAL A 208 8.19 24.58 -4.97
C VAL A 208 6.90 23.83 -4.72
N SER A 209 5.81 24.24 -5.36
CA SER A 209 4.48 23.63 -5.18
C SER A 209 4.21 22.54 -6.22
N GLU A 210 3.13 21.78 -6.02
CA GLU A 210 2.66 20.71 -6.93
C GLU A 210 3.65 19.53 -7.08
N VAL A 211 4.51 19.35 -6.09
CA VAL A 211 5.55 18.32 -6.10
C VAL A 211 4.93 16.96 -5.74
N ALA A 212 5.30 15.93 -6.51
CA ALA A 212 5.04 14.54 -6.18
C ALA A 212 6.21 13.91 -5.42
N TYR A 213 6.15 12.61 -5.13
CA TYR A 213 7.13 11.92 -4.28
C TYR A 213 8.51 11.71 -4.90
N GLY A 214 8.68 11.85 -6.21
CA GLY A 214 9.96 11.64 -6.89
C GLY A 214 10.95 12.79 -6.60
N PHE A 215 12.13 12.43 -6.08
CA PHE A 215 13.19 13.37 -5.74
C PHE A 215 14.58 12.70 -5.78
N ALA A 216 15.60 13.43 -6.25
CA ALA A 216 16.99 13.02 -6.15
C ALA A 216 17.94 14.23 -6.08
N TRP A 217 18.86 14.23 -5.12
CA TRP A 217 19.99 15.15 -5.12
C TRP A 217 21.03 14.79 -6.20
N ALA A 218 21.60 15.83 -6.82
CA ALA A 218 22.86 15.70 -7.56
C ALA A 218 24.04 15.65 -6.59
N ALA A 219 25.19 15.18 -7.08
CA ALA A 219 26.40 15.00 -6.28
C ALA A 219 27.03 16.32 -5.81
N ASP A 220 26.62 17.46 -6.37
CA ASP A 220 27.08 18.79 -5.96
C ASP A 220 26.41 19.31 -4.67
N SER A 221 25.39 18.60 -4.15
CA SER A 221 24.63 18.97 -2.95
C SER A 221 23.95 20.36 -3.03
N ALA A 222 23.69 20.84 -4.26
CA ALA A 222 23.03 22.12 -4.52
C ALA A 222 21.93 22.00 -5.58
N THR A 223 22.08 21.05 -6.49
CA THR A 223 21.12 20.76 -7.55
C THR A 223 20.30 19.53 -7.20
N CYS A 224 19.00 19.54 -7.50
CA CYS A 224 18.13 18.38 -7.35
C CYS A 224 17.18 18.22 -8.53
N TRP A 225 16.69 17.00 -8.71
CA TRP A 225 15.59 16.68 -9.61
C TRP A 225 14.36 16.29 -8.81
N TYR A 226 13.18 16.69 -9.28
CA TYR A 226 11.92 16.38 -8.62
C TYR A 226 10.80 16.21 -9.64
N THR A 227 9.74 15.50 -9.25
CA THR A 227 8.58 15.27 -10.10
C THR A 227 7.42 16.22 -9.79
N VAL A 228 6.68 16.63 -10.82
CA VAL A 228 5.49 17.51 -10.71
C VAL A 228 4.25 16.84 -11.30
N GLN A 229 3.12 17.02 -10.64
CA GLN A 229 1.83 16.45 -11.04
C GLN A 229 1.10 17.29 -12.09
N ASP A 230 0.28 16.66 -12.92
CA ASP A 230 -0.70 17.33 -13.78
C ASP A 230 -2.06 17.57 -13.06
N GLU A 231 -3.07 18.04 -13.79
CA GLU A 231 -4.41 18.29 -13.26
C GLU A 231 -5.12 17.01 -12.76
N ALA A 232 -4.73 15.83 -13.26
CA ALA A 232 -5.26 14.52 -12.84
C ALA A 232 -4.43 13.88 -11.70
N SER A 233 -3.54 14.67 -11.07
CA SER A 233 -2.62 14.25 -9.99
C SER A 233 -1.59 13.21 -10.44
N ARG A 234 -1.28 13.15 -11.74
CA ARG A 234 -0.28 12.23 -12.31
C ARG A 234 1.09 12.92 -12.39
N PRO A 235 2.16 12.33 -11.81
CA PRO A 235 3.53 12.84 -12.00
C PRO A 235 3.95 12.69 -13.46
N HIS A 236 4.08 13.81 -14.18
CA HIS A 236 4.29 13.82 -15.64
C HIS A 236 5.52 14.61 -16.08
N LEU A 237 6.14 15.36 -15.15
CA LEU A 237 7.34 16.14 -15.40
C LEU A 237 8.44 15.77 -14.41
N VAL A 238 9.69 15.80 -14.89
CA VAL A 238 10.89 15.90 -14.06
C VAL A 238 11.53 17.26 -14.30
N LEU A 239 11.61 18.07 -13.26
CA LEU A 239 12.25 19.38 -13.28
C LEU A 239 13.58 19.34 -12.53
N ARG A 240 14.49 20.27 -12.85
CA ARG A 240 15.75 20.49 -12.14
C ARG A 240 15.72 21.84 -11.44
N HIS A 241 16.00 21.81 -10.14
CA HIS A 241 16.10 22.98 -9.27
C HIS A 241 17.52 23.16 -8.73
N VAL A 242 17.90 24.41 -8.48
CA VAL A 242 19.12 24.77 -7.73
C VAL A 242 18.70 25.52 -6.48
N VAL A 243 19.06 25.01 -5.30
CA VAL A 243 18.67 25.58 -4.01
C VAL A 243 19.03 27.06 -3.92
N GLY A 244 18.12 27.87 -3.41
CA GLY A 244 18.26 29.32 -3.28
C GLY A 244 17.96 30.13 -4.55
N THR A 245 17.49 29.49 -5.63
CA THR A 245 17.05 30.16 -6.86
C THR A 245 15.52 30.25 -6.96
N ASP A 246 15.01 31.10 -7.85
CA ASP A 246 13.57 31.24 -8.09
C ASP A 246 13.05 29.99 -8.85
N PRO A 247 12.10 29.22 -8.30
CA PRO A 247 11.55 28.02 -8.94
C PRO A 247 10.93 28.27 -10.32
N ALA A 248 10.52 29.52 -10.63
CA ALA A 248 10.04 29.87 -11.97
C ALA A 248 11.13 29.73 -13.06
N GLY A 249 12.40 29.62 -12.66
CA GLY A 249 13.54 29.38 -13.54
C GLY A 249 13.96 27.91 -13.66
N ASP A 250 13.25 26.98 -13.02
CA ASP A 250 13.56 25.55 -13.06
C ASP A 250 13.47 25.00 -14.48
N VAL A 251 14.35 24.04 -14.78
CA VAL A 251 14.52 23.50 -16.14
C VAL A 251 13.77 22.18 -16.28
N GLU A 252 12.90 22.07 -17.28
CA GLU A 252 12.30 20.81 -17.68
C GLU A 252 13.36 19.85 -18.21
N VAL A 253 13.56 18.73 -17.52
CA VAL A 253 14.54 17.69 -17.87
C VAL A 253 13.87 16.55 -18.65
N PHE A 254 12.66 16.20 -18.27
CA PHE A 254 11.90 15.12 -18.88
C PHE A 254 10.39 15.34 -18.77
N ARG A 255 9.64 14.87 -19.76
CA ARG A 255 8.18 14.93 -19.83
C ARG A 255 7.61 13.60 -20.34
N GLU A 256 6.52 13.17 -19.72
CA GLU A 256 5.72 12.01 -20.13
C GLU A 256 4.32 12.45 -20.56
N ASP A 257 4.06 12.36 -21.86
CA ASP A 257 2.80 12.79 -22.45
C ASP A 257 1.75 11.65 -22.47
N ASP A 258 2.14 10.39 -22.30
CA ASP A 258 1.21 9.25 -22.26
C ASP A 258 0.57 9.13 -20.87
N GLU A 259 -0.72 9.44 -20.78
CA GLU A 259 -1.53 9.47 -19.54
C GLU A 259 -1.52 8.17 -18.73
N ARG A 260 -1.11 7.04 -19.33
CA ARG A 260 -0.96 5.76 -18.63
C ARG A 260 0.30 5.67 -17.77
N PHE A 261 1.29 6.56 -17.99
CA PHE A 261 2.60 6.46 -17.39
C PHE A 261 2.81 7.52 -16.31
N HIS A 262 3.31 7.07 -15.16
CA HIS A 262 3.76 7.90 -14.05
C HIS A 262 5.28 8.03 -14.08
N LEU A 263 5.77 9.25 -13.83
CA LEU A 263 7.18 9.52 -13.64
C LEU A 263 7.59 9.42 -12.16
N HIS A 264 8.76 8.86 -11.95
CA HIS A 264 9.47 8.92 -10.67
C HIS A 264 10.94 9.22 -10.93
N VAL A 265 11.59 9.92 -10.01
CA VAL A 265 13.05 10.11 -10.02
C VAL A 265 13.61 9.75 -8.65
N ALA A 266 14.66 8.95 -8.61
CA ALA A 266 15.31 8.52 -7.37
C ALA A 266 16.84 8.40 -7.54
N PRO A 267 17.63 8.63 -6.49
CA PRO A 267 19.07 8.41 -6.54
C PRO A 267 19.41 6.93 -6.59
N SER A 268 20.51 6.57 -7.25
CA SER A 268 21.12 5.26 -7.06
C SER A 268 21.83 5.18 -5.71
N ARG A 269 21.88 3.98 -5.11
CA ARG A 269 22.66 3.72 -3.89
C ARG A 269 24.14 4.13 -3.99
N SER A 270 24.71 4.05 -5.19
CA SER A 270 26.10 4.47 -5.43
C SER A 270 26.32 5.99 -5.40
N GLY A 271 25.24 6.78 -5.49
CA GLY A 271 25.27 8.24 -5.62
C GLY A 271 25.79 8.77 -6.96
N GLN A 272 26.18 7.91 -7.92
CA GLN A 272 26.78 8.34 -9.19
C GLN A 272 25.73 8.72 -10.25
N VAL A 273 24.53 8.15 -10.15
CA VAL A 273 23.42 8.45 -11.06
C VAL A 273 22.12 8.63 -10.28
N ALA A 274 21.21 9.41 -10.84
CA ALA A 274 19.78 9.34 -10.55
C ALA A 274 19.06 8.59 -11.68
N VAL A 275 17.94 7.94 -11.37
CA VAL A 275 17.16 7.16 -12.34
C VAL A 275 15.80 7.82 -12.50
N ILE A 276 15.49 8.28 -13.70
CA ILE A 276 14.12 8.61 -14.09
C ILE A 276 13.46 7.30 -14.51
N SER A 277 12.30 6.98 -13.95
CA SER A 277 11.47 5.84 -14.33
C SER A 277 10.12 6.34 -14.82
N ALA A 278 9.67 5.84 -15.96
CA ALA A 278 8.29 5.94 -16.42
C ALA A 278 7.65 4.55 -16.29
N GLY A 279 6.50 4.45 -15.62
CA GLY A 279 5.78 3.19 -15.43
C GLY A 279 4.28 3.31 -15.68
N SER A 280 3.73 2.40 -16.48
CA SER A 280 2.30 2.07 -16.47
C SER A 280 2.10 0.77 -15.67
N ALA A 281 0.86 0.28 -15.56
CA ALA A 281 0.57 -0.95 -14.79
C ALA A 281 1.28 -2.21 -15.34
N ILE A 282 1.69 -2.21 -16.62
CA ILE A 282 2.35 -3.36 -17.27
C ILE A 282 3.54 -3.00 -18.15
N THR A 283 4.04 -1.76 -18.12
CA THR A 283 5.14 -1.31 -18.99
C THR A 283 6.08 -0.38 -18.26
N SER A 284 7.39 -0.48 -18.49
CA SER A 284 8.37 0.45 -17.92
C SER A 284 9.35 1.01 -18.95
N GLU A 285 9.86 2.20 -18.67
CA GLU A 285 11.02 2.82 -19.31
C GLU A 285 11.87 3.53 -18.26
N SER A 286 13.19 3.61 -18.47
CA SER A 286 14.07 4.30 -17.53
C SER A 286 15.22 5.02 -18.24
N TRP A 287 15.68 6.09 -17.61
CA TRP A 287 16.83 6.90 -18.04
C TRP A 287 17.76 7.14 -16.86
N LEU A 288 19.07 7.20 -17.15
CA LEU A 288 20.10 7.55 -16.20
C LEU A 288 20.47 9.02 -16.34
N LEU A 289 20.44 9.74 -15.23
CA LEU A 289 21.00 11.08 -15.06
C LEU A 289 22.37 10.97 -14.37
N ASP A 290 23.38 11.63 -14.90
CA ASP A 290 24.70 11.69 -14.26
C ASP A 290 24.65 12.66 -13.07
N ALA A 291 24.79 12.14 -11.84
CA ALA A 291 24.71 12.94 -10.63
C ALA A 291 25.87 13.95 -10.51
N HIS A 292 27.01 13.72 -11.17
CA HIS A 292 28.16 14.62 -11.18
C HIS A 292 28.10 15.67 -12.29
N ARG A 293 27.17 15.52 -13.25
CA ARG A 293 26.93 16.46 -14.33
C ARG A 293 25.43 16.71 -14.43
N PRO A 294 24.82 17.44 -13.49
CA PRO A 294 23.36 17.56 -13.40
C PRO A 294 22.70 18.30 -14.58
N GLU A 295 23.50 18.95 -15.42
CA GLU A 295 23.07 19.56 -16.68
C GLU A 295 23.07 18.60 -17.88
N ALA A 296 23.62 17.39 -17.73
CA ALA A 296 23.67 16.39 -18.80
C ALA A 296 22.27 15.84 -19.12
N GLU A 297 22.06 15.50 -20.39
CA GLU A 297 20.79 14.92 -20.84
C GLU A 297 20.61 13.47 -20.32
N PRO A 298 19.38 13.08 -19.95
CA PRO A 298 19.07 11.70 -19.54
C PRO A 298 19.46 10.68 -20.62
N GLN A 299 20.12 9.59 -20.23
CA GLN A 299 20.49 8.50 -21.12
C GLN A 299 19.55 7.32 -20.96
N ILE A 300 18.89 6.91 -22.04
CA ILE A 300 17.92 5.80 -22.00
C ILE A 300 18.61 4.46 -21.65
N VAL A 301 17.97 3.67 -20.78
CA VAL A 301 18.41 2.30 -20.48
C VAL A 301 17.97 1.35 -21.59
N ALA A 302 16.66 1.30 -21.86
CA ALA A 302 16.10 0.56 -22.96
C ALA A 302 14.72 1.12 -23.35
N PRO A 303 14.40 1.24 -24.65
CA PRO A 303 13.08 1.68 -25.09
C PRO A 303 11.94 0.82 -24.53
N ARG A 304 10.82 1.44 -24.19
CA ARG A 304 9.62 0.74 -23.72
C ARG A 304 9.05 -0.20 -24.78
N GLN A 305 8.47 -1.29 -24.31
CA GLN A 305 7.71 -2.24 -25.11
C GLN A 305 6.46 -2.58 -24.31
N GLN A 306 5.27 -2.45 -24.92
CA GLN A 306 4.01 -2.72 -24.22
C GLN A 306 4.01 -4.11 -23.58
N GLY A 307 3.69 -4.19 -22.29
CA GLY A 307 3.69 -5.43 -21.51
C GLY A 307 5.06 -5.84 -20.96
N VAL A 308 6.12 -5.08 -21.28
CA VAL A 308 7.46 -5.31 -20.75
C VAL A 308 7.79 -4.31 -19.65
N GLU A 309 7.99 -4.86 -18.46
CA GLU A 309 8.37 -4.15 -17.26
C GLU A 309 9.85 -4.36 -16.99
N TYR A 310 10.47 -3.34 -16.43
CA TYR A 310 11.80 -3.48 -15.84
C TYR A 310 12.09 -2.45 -14.75
N SER A 311 12.99 -2.83 -13.85
CA SER A 311 13.61 -1.95 -12.86
C SER A 311 15.13 -2.11 -12.93
N VAL A 312 15.85 -1.07 -12.49
CA VAL A 312 17.32 -1.03 -12.56
C VAL A 312 17.92 -0.76 -11.19
N ALA A 313 18.96 -1.51 -10.86
CA ALA A 313 19.87 -1.19 -9.76
C ALA A 313 21.26 -0.91 -10.33
N HIS A 314 21.73 0.30 -10.09
CA HIS A 314 22.99 0.77 -10.63
C HIS A 314 24.20 0.25 -9.85
N HIS A 315 25.17 -0.28 -10.59
CA HIS A 315 26.53 -0.53 -10.16
C HIS A 315 27.49 0.21 -11.13
N PRO A 316 28.66 0.72 -10.70
CA PRO A 316 29.52 1.57 -11.55
C PRO A 316 29.99 0.95 -12.87
N THR A 317 29.93 -0.37 -13.02
CA THR A 317 30.35 -1.08 -14.25
C THR A 317 29.18 -1.70 -15.03
N ASP A 318 27.97 -1.71 -14.47
CA ASP A 318 26.84 -2.46 -14.99
C ASP A 318 25.53 -2.10 -14.28
N LEU A 319 24.41 -2.31 -14.96
CA LEU A 319 23.10 -2.33 -14.32
C LEU A 319 22.67 -3.77 -14.05
N LEU A 320 22.12 -3.99 -12.86
CA LEU A 320 21.28 -5.13 -12.58
C LEU A 320 19.86 -4.76 -13.01
N VAL A 321 19.29 -5.51 -13.95
CA VAL A 321 17.97 -5.23 -14.53
C VAL A 321 17.04 -6.38 -14.22
N VAL A 322 16.00 -6.14 -13.42
CA VAL A 322 14.91 -7.11 -13.21
C VAL A 322 13.86 -6.85 -14.27
N SER A 323 13.54 -7.84 -15.11
CA SER A 323 12.62 -7.65 -16.23
C SER A 323 11.91 -8.93 -16.65
N ASN A 324 10.69 -8.77 -17.17
CA ASN A 324 9.89 -9.85 -17.75
C ASN A 324 10.05 -10.01 -19.28
N HIS A 325 11.01 -9.30 -19.91
CA HIS A 325 11.29 -9.50 -21.33
C HIS A 325 11.79 -10.92 -21.63
N ASP A 326 11.68 -11.35 -22.89
CA ASP A 326 11.96 -12.71 -23.33
C ASP A 326 11.08 -13.78 -22.64
N ASP A 327 9.79 -13.49 -22.53
CA ASP A 327 8.74 -14.37 -21.97
C ASP A 327 9.05 -14.84 -20.53
N ALA A 328 9.61 -13.94 -19.73
CA ALA A 328 9.99 -14.19 -18.34
C ALA A 328 8.89 -13.69 -17.39
N ASP A 329 7.71 -14.34 -17.36
CA ASP A 329 6.54 -13.84 -16.63
C ASP A 329 6.80 -13.51 -15.14
N ASP A 330 7.51 -14.39 -14.43
CA ASP A 330 7.96 -14.17 -13.03
C ASP A 330 9.29 -13.40 -12.91
N PHE A 331 9.67 -12.73 -13.99
CA PHE A 331 10.87 -11.92 -14.16
C PHE A 331 12.18 -12.73 -14.11
N ALA A 332 13.19 -12.19 -14.78
CA ALA A 332 14.57 -12.64 -14.72
C ALA A 332 15.47 -11.47 -14.30
N LEU A 333 16.62 -11.79 -13.70
CA LEU A 333 17.66 -10.81 -13.41
C LEU A 333 18.71 -10.83 -14.50
N TRP A 334 18.96 -9.66 -15.07
CA TRP A 334 19.90 -9.43 -16.15
C TRP A 334 21.03 -8.52 -15.69
N ARG A 335 22.18 -8.66 -16.34
CA ARG A 335 23.33 -7.78 -16.24
C ARG A 335 23.49 -7.04 -17.55
N ALA A 336 23.36 -5.72 -17.51
CA ALA A 336 23.59 -4.84 -18.64
C ALA A 336 24.92 -4.09 -18.46
N PRO A 337 25.92 -4.27 -19.33
CA PRO A 337 27.15 -3.49 -19.27
C PRO A 337 26.89 -1.97 -19.31
N LEU A 338 27.66 -1.22 -18.53
CA LEU A 338 27.52 0.24 -18.39
C LEU A 338 28.89 0.92 -18.57
N GLU A 339 28.94 1.99 -19.37
CA GLU A 339 30.08 2.90 -19.48
C GLU A 339 29.62 4.33 -19.19
N GLY A 340 29.93 4.83 -17.99
CA GLY A 340 29.37 6.10 -17.50
C GLY A 340 27.85 5.96 -17.31
N THR A 341 27.06 6.68 -18.10
CA THR A 341 25.60 6.55 -18.15
C THR A 341 25.09 5.84 -19.42
N THR A 342 26.00 5.38 -20.29
CA THR A 342 25.64 4.68 -21.52
C THR A 342 25.51 3.18 -21.26
N VAL A 343 24.28 2.67 -21.38
CA VAL A 343 23.96 1.25 -21.22
C VAL A 343 24.12 0.51 -22.55
N ALA A 344 24.71 -0.68 -22.53
CA ALA A 344 24.77 -1.55 -23.69
C ALA A 344 23.35 -1.98 -24.15
N PRO A 345 23.12 -2.22 -25.45
CA PRO A 345 21.80 -2.63 -25.95
C PRO A 345 21.36 -3.98 -25.37
N ARG A 346 20.05 -4.22 -25.28
CA ARG A 346 19.45 -5.46 -24.71
C ARG A 346 20.07 -6.75 -25.26
N THR A 347 20.48 -6.77 -26.53
CA THR A 347 21.14 -7.93 -27.18
C THR A 347 22.47 -8.34 -26.53
N GLU A 348 23.10 -7.46 -25.76
CA GLU A 348 24.36 -7.71 -25.05
C GLU A 348 24.15 -8.07 -23.57
N TRP A 349 22.94 -7.91 -23.05
CA TRP A 349 22.61 -8.23 -21.67
C TRP A 349 22.80 -9.73 -21.40
N LYS A 350 23.18 -10.07 -20.17
CA LYS A 350 23.42 -11.45 -19.74
C LYS A 350 22.49 -11.81 -18.60
N VAL A 351 21.80 -12.93 -18.72
CA VAL A 351 21.00 -13.48 -17.62
C VAL A 351 21.94 -13.85 -16.46
N LEU A 352 21.70 -13.27 -15.29
CA LEU A 352 22.31 -13.68 -14.03
C LEU A 352 21.44 -14.69 -13.29
N LEU A 353 20.13 -14.42 -13.20
CA LEU A 353 19.15 -15.36 -12.67
C LEU A 353 18.03 -15.54 -13.69
N ALA A 354 17.87 -16.77 -14.16
CA ALA A 354 16.81 -17.11 -15.09
C ALA A 354 15.44 -17.11 -14.38
N HIS A 355 14.42 -16.75 -15.14
CA HIS A 355 13.03 -16.89 -14.74
C HIS A 355 12.69 -18.34 -14.38
N ARG A 356 11.87 -18.51 -13.34
CA ARG A 356 11.31 -19.79 -12.92
C ARG A 356 9.82 -19.61 -12.61
N PRO A 357 8.92 -20.40 -13.22
CA PRO A 357 7.49 -20.34 -12.90
C PRO A 357 7.23 -20.51 -11.40
N GLY A 358 6.40 -19.63 -10.84
CA GLY A 358 6.06 -19.60 -9.42
C GLY A 358 7.16 -19.03 -8.51
N THR A 359 8.22 -18.46 -9.07
CA THR A 359 9.27 -17.74 -8.33
C THR A 359 9.45 -16.34 -8.90
N ARG A 360 8.69 -15.38 -8.35
CA ARG A 360 8.73 -13.97 -8.74
C ARG A 360 9.99 -13.29 -8.25
N ILE A 361 10.79 -12.74 -9.14
CA ILE A 361 11.86 -11.80 -8.79
C ILE A 361 11.24 -10.41 -8.75
N ALA A 362 11.08 -9.82 -7.56
CA ALA A 362 10.47 -8.50 -7.38
C ALA A 362 11.45 -7.36 -7.70
N GLY A 363 12.70 -7.50 -7.25
CA GLY A 363 13.72 -6.48 -7.47
C GLY A 363 15.11 -6.93 -7.06
N ALA A 364 16.08 -6.03 -7.23
CA ALA A 364 17.47 -6.26 -6.88
C ALA A 364 18.11 -5.00 -6.28
N GLU A 365 19.06 -5.20 -5.38
CA GLU A 365 19.87 -4.17 -4.76
C GLU A 365 21.34 -4.42 -5.10
N ALA A 366 21.99 -3.46 -5.76
CA ALA A 366 23.41 -3.51 -6.04
C ALA A 366 24.24 -2.88 -4.91
N PHE A 367 25.26 -3.61 -4.44
CA PHE A 367 26.30 -3.16 -3.52
C PHE A 367 27.68 -3.28 -4.20
N ALA A 368 28.73 -2.75 -3.56
CA ALA A 368 30.08 -2.75 -4.13
C ALA A 368 30.65 -4.15 -4.43
N GLY A 369 30.28 -5.16 -3.64
CA GLY A 369 30.84 -6.52 -3.75
C GLY A 369 29.81 -7.65 -3.88
N HIS A 370 28.52 -7.34 -3.79
CA HIS A 370 27.45 -8.33 -3.83
C HIS A 370 26.15 -7.69 -4.33
N ALA A 371 25.12 -8.49 -4.54
CA ALA A 371 23.77 -8.02 -4.77
C ALA A 371 22.79 -8.78 -3.88
N ILE A 372 21.68 -8.14 -3.54
CA ILE A 372 20.55 -8.80 -2.89
C ILE A 372 19.40 -8.83 -3.89
N VAL A 373 18.78 -9.99 -4.04
CA VAL A 373 17.58 -10.16 -4.85
C VAL A 373 16.44 -10.42 -3.90
N HIS A 374 15.36 -9.65 -4.01
CA HIS A 374 14.13 -9.88 -3.27
C HIS A 374 13.04 -10.34 -4.22
N GLY A 375 12.16 -11.19 -3.70
CA GLY A 375 11.11 -11.80 -4.50
C GLY A 375 10.29 -12.76 -3.67
N ARG A 376 9.65 -13.72 -4.33
CA ARG A 376 8.71 -14.63 -3.69
C ARG A 376 8.87 -16.04 -4.25
N THR A 377 8.63 -17.03 -3.40
CA THR A 377 8.55 -18.44 -3.80
C THR A 377 7.65 -19.18 -2.81
N ASN A 378 6.82 -20.11 -3.31
CA ASN A 378 5.86 -20.87 -2.49
C ASN A 378 4.93 -19.98 -1.62
N ALA A 379 4.40 -18.88 -2.18
CA ALA A 379 3.52 -17.95 -1.48
C ALA A 379 4.13 -17.22 -0.27
N LEU A 380 5.45 -17.11 -0.21
CA LEU A 380 6.20 -16.38 0.81
C LEU A 380 7.22 -15.45 0.16
N THR A 381 7.55 -14.35 0.83
CA THR A 381 8.68 -13.51 0.43
C THR A 381 10.01 -14.22 0.67
N ALA A 382 11.03 -13.82 -0.07
CA ALA A 382 12.36 -14.38 0.01
C ALA A 382 13.41 -13.34 -0.36
N LEU A 383 14.56 -13.44 0.30
CA LEU A 383 15.77 -12.69 0.00
C LEU A 383 16.86 -13.68 -0.40
N TRP A 384 17.60 -13.34 -1.46
CA TRP A 384 18.76 -14.09 -1.91
C TRP A 384 19.99 -13.20 -1.97
N LEU A 385 21.06 -13.60 -1.29
CA LEU A 385 22.39 -13.06 -1.52
C LEU A 385 22.89 -13.60 -2.86
N LEU A 386 23.22 -12.71 -3.78
CA LEU A 386 23.75 -13.01 -5.11
C LEU A 386 25.22 -12.60 -5.21
N ASP A 387 26.06 -13.53 -5.66
CA ASP A 387 27.39 -13.19 -6.17
C ASP A 387 27.24 -12.70 -7.62
N PRO A 388 27.48 -11.41 -7.91
CA PRO A 388 27.30 -10.84 -9.25
C PRO A 388 28.34 -11.33 -10.28
N THR A 389 29.42 -11.98 -9.82
CA THR A 389 30.46 -12.54 -10.69
C THR A 389 30.10 -13.94 -11.16
N THR A 390 29.60 -14.78 -10.26
CA THR A 390 29.31 -16.20 -10.55
C THR A 390 27.83 -16.47 -10.82
N GLY A 391 26.94 -15.58 -10.40
CA GLY A 391 25.49 -15.81 -10.42
C GLY A 391 24.99 -16.76 -9.31
N ALA A 392 25.88 -17.19 -8.40
CA ALA A 392 25.51 -18.07 -7.30
C ALA A 392 24.63 -17.35 -6.27
N THR A 393 23.59 -18.05 -5.77
CA THR A 393 22.67 -17.51 -4.77
C THR A 393 22.67 -18.28 -3.46
N ARG A 394 22.43 -17.58 -2.36
CA ARG A 394 22.15 -18.12 -1.03
C ARG A 394 20.87 -17.49 -0.49
N LEU A 395 19.90 -18.33 -0.09
CA LEU A 395 18.66 -17.88 0.54
C LEU A 395 18.92 -17.41 1.98
N PHE A 396 18.24 -16.34 2.40
CA PHE A 396 18.15 -15.97 3.82
C PHE A 396 17.08 -16.84 4.48
N GLU A 397 17.48 -17.74 5.37
CA GLU A 397 16.56 -18.67 6.06
C GLU A 397 15.72 -17.94 7.13
N THR A 398 14.49 -18.41 7.36
CA THR A 398 13.58 -17.94 8.42
C THR A 398 13.12 -19.12 9.27
N ASP A 399 12.82 -18.88 10.55
CA ASP A 399 12.50 -19.95 11.51
C ASP A 399 11.05 -20.44 11.44
N GLU A 400 10.11 -19.60 11.00
CA GLU A 400 8.69 -19.96 10.90
C GLU A 400 8.28 -20.33 9.47
N ALA A 401 7.33 -21.26 9.35
CA ALA A 401 6.79 -21.71 8.07
C ALA A 401 5.90 -20.67 7.36
N VAL A 402 5.37 -19.70 8.10
CA VAL A 402 4.54 -18.60 7.57
C VAL A 402 5.05 -17.30 8.17
N GLY A 403 5.85 -16.58 7.40
CA GLY A 403 6.38 -15.28 7.80
C GLY A 403 6.78 -14.47 6.57
N THR A 404 7.14 -13.23 6.83
CA THR A 404 7.47 -12.24 5.82
C THR A 404 8.86 -11.70 6.12
N ILE A 405 9.79 -11.95 5.20
CA ILE A 405 11.13 -11.36 5.17
C ILE A 405 11.19 -10.29 4.08
N GLY A 406 11.76 -9.13 4.36
CA GLY A 406 11.85 -8.02 3.40
C GLY A 406 13.12 -7.21 3.55
N PRO A 407 13.48 -6.40 2.54
CA PRO A 407 14.62 -5.50 2.63
C PRO A 407 14.43 -4.49 3.77
N GLY A 408 15.52 -4.13 4.43
CA GLY A 408 15.56 -3.01 5.39
C GLY A 408 16.30 -1.80 4.80
N ALA A 409 16.56 -0.79 5.64
CA ALA A 409 17.29 0.40 5.23
C ALA A 409 18.80 0.11 5.02
N ASN A 410 19.24 0.14 3.76
CA ASN A 410 20.63 -0.12 3.34
C ASN A 410 21.17 0.95 2.36
N PRO A 411 21.31 2.23 2.77
CA PRO A 411 21.77 3.30 1.88
C PRO A 411 23.29 3.23 1.60
N THR A 412 24.08 2.65 2.50
CA THR A 412 25.53 2.50 2.30
C THR A 412 25.84 1.50 1.17
N PHE A 413 26.43 1.97 0.08
CA PHE A 413 26.84 1.13 -1.06
C PHE A 413 27.98 0.13 -0.75
N ASP A 414 28.99 0.56 0.00
CA ASP A 414 30.12 -0.28 0.44
C ASP A 414 29.85 -0.81 1.86
N SER A 415 29.10 -1.91 1.91
CA SER A 415 28.75 -2.61 3.14
C SER A 415 28.92 -4.12 2.97
N THR A 416 29.32 -4.79 4.05
CA THR A 416 29.25 -6.26 4.16
C THR A 416 28.17 -6.71 5.15
N VAL A 417 27.47 -5.75 5.76
CA VAL A 417 26.32 -6.00 6.62
C VAL A 417 25.08 -5.67 5.83
N TYR A 418 24.13 -6.60 5.79
CA TYR A 418 22.83 -6.37 5.18
C TYR A 418 21.74 -6.36 6.25
N ARG A 419 20.94 -5.31 6.25
CA ARG A 419 19.78 -5.15 7.12
C ARG A 419 18.53 -5.63 6.41
N PHE A 420 17.77 -6.49 7.08
CA PHE A 420 16.46 -6.93 6.62
C PHE A 420 15.43 -6.86 7.75
N SER A 421 14.16 -6.85 7.37
CA SER A 421 13.03 -6.95 8.29
C SER A 421 12.46 -8.37 8.28
N TYR A 422 11.91 -8.77 9.41
CA TYR A 422 11.18 -10.03 9.54
C TYR A 422 9.95 -9.85 10.44
N SER A 423 8.81 -10.40 10.04
CA SER A 423 7.57 -10.42 10.83
C SER A 423 6.75 -11.66 10.49
N SER A 424 5.77 -12.00 11.32
CA SER A 424 4.75 -12.99 10.99
C SER A 424 3.43 -12.65 11.63
N LEU A 425 2.41 -13.51 11.48
CA LEU A 425 1.14 -13.29 12.17
C LEU A 425 1.23 -13.33 13.71
N ALA A 426 2.27 -13.98 14.26
CA ALA A 426 2.46 -14.16 15.71
C ALA A 426 3.75 -13.52 16.25
N THR A 427 4.72 -13.22 15.39
CA THR A 427 6.01 -12.64 15.77
C THR A 427 6.07 -11.16 15.40
N PRO A 428 6.26 -10.24 16.38
CA PRO A 428 6.37 -8.81 16.11
C PRO A 428 7.54 -8.47 15.16
N PRO A 429 7.42 -7.37 14.38
CA PRO A 429 8.43 -6.98 13.40
C PRO A 429 9.82 -6.82 14.04
N SER A 430 10.83 -7.34 13.37
CA SER A 430 12.22 -7.31 13.80
C SER A 430 13.11 -6.70 12.72
N VAL A 431 14.06 -5.87 13.13
CA VAL A 431 15.16 -5.37 12.30
C VAL A 431 16.39 -6.22 12.61
N ILE A 432 16.93 -6.88 11.60
CA ILE A 432 18.02 -7.84 11.74
C ILE A 432 19.16 -7.44 10.81
N ASP A 433 20.38 -7.40 11.35
CA ASP A 433 21.60 -7.26 10.57
C ASP A 433 22.24 -8.65 10.39
N GLU A 434 22.61 -9.01 9.17
CA GLU A 434 23.46 -10.17 8.89
C GLU A 434 24.82 -9.70 8.35
N ASP A 435 25.91 -10.16 8.96
CA ASP A 435 27.25 -10.04 8.38
C ASP A 435 27.39 -11.10 7.27
N LEU A 436 27.48 -10.64 6.03
CA LEU A 436 27.48 -11.49 4.85
C LEU A 436 28.78 -12.27 4.66
N VAL A 437 29.84 -11.98 5.43
CA VAL A 437 31.13 -12.67 5.36
C VAL A 437 31.10 -13.93 6.21
N ASN A 438 30.57 -13.85 7.43
CA ASN A 438 30.57 -14.97 8.38
C ASN A 438 29.17 -15.58 8.63
N GLY A 439 28.09 -14.93 8.18
CA GLY A 439 26.70 -15.35 8.34
C GLY A 439 26.10 -15.07 9.72
N GLU A 440 26.78 -14.30 10.58
CA GLU A 440 26.29 -13.95 11.91
C GLU A 440 25.11 -12.98 11.82
N ARG A 441 24.01 -13.32 12.51
CA ARG A 441 22.80 -12.50 12.58
C ARG A 441 22.66 -11.85 13.94
N THR A 442 22.36 -10.56 13.93
CA THR A 442 22.08 -9.76 15.14
C THR A 442 20.71 -9.11 15.02
N VAL A 443 19.78 -9.48 15.91
CA VAL A 443 18.52 -8.73 16.07
C VAL A 443 18.85 -7.37 16.66
N ARG A 444 18.65 -6.31 15.89
CA ARG A 444 18.91 -4.93 16.31
C ARG A 444 17.77 -4.37 17.14
N LYS A 445 16.54 -4.70 16.73
CA LYS A 445 15.32 -4.31 17.41
C LYS A 445 14.22 -5.31 17.06
N GLN A 446 13.40 -5.64 18.03
CA GLN A 446 12.09 -6.22 17.81
C GLN A 446 11.06 -5.22 18.34
N LEU A 447 9.97 -5.00 17.61
CA LEU A 447 8.89 -4.13 18.04
C LEU A 447 8.42 -4.57 19.43
N PRO A 448 8.58 -3.73 20.46
CA PRO A 448 8.13 -4.06 21.80
C PRO A 448 6.60 -4.06 21.83
N VAL A 449 6.03 -5.16 22.32
CA VAL A 449 4.60 -5.27 22.61
C VAL A 449 4.44 -5.36 24.11
N LEU A 450 3.83 -4.34 24.70
CA LEU A 450 3.68 -4.18 26.15
C LEU A 450 2.56 -5.09 26.70
N ASP A 451 2.16 -4.85 27.95
CA ASP A 451 1.08 -5.56 28.65
C ASP A 451 1.27 -7.09 28.72
N GLY A 452 2.52 -7.55 28.79
CA GLY A 452 2.86 -8.97 29.00
C GLY A 452 2.58 -9.86 27.77
N PHE A 453 2.63 -9.30 26.56
CA PHE A 453 2.55 -10.08 25.33
C PHE A 453 3.59 -11.21 25.31
N ASP A 454 3.15 -12.37 24.83
CA ASP A 454 3.96 -13.57 24.67
C ASP A 454 3.53 -14.25 23.37
N SER A 455 4.41 -14.26 22.37
CA SER A 455 4.13 -14.83 21.05
C SER A 455 3.84 -16.34 21.11
N SER A 456 4.34 -17.05 22.13
CA SER A 456 4.12 -18.50 22.28
C SER A 456 2.66 -18.87 22.61
N ARG A 457 1.82 -17.88 22.93
CA ARG A 457 0.38 -18.06 23.16
C ARG A 457 -0.43 -18.09 21.85
N TYR A 458 0.19 -17.82 20.72
CA TYR A 458 -0.48 -17.76 19.42
C TYR A 458 0.09 -18.83 18.51
N GLU A 459 -0.79 -19.45 17.72
CA GLU A 459 -0.40 -20.39 16.68
C GLU A 459 -0.77 -19.82 15.31
N SER A 460 0.12 -20.01 14.34
CA SER A 460 -0.12 -19.69 12.94
C SER A 460 0.00 -20.93 12.07
N ALA A 461 -0.75 -20.95 10.96
CA ALA A 461 -0.75 -22.06 10.03
C ALA A 461 -1.00 -21.60 8.59
N ARG A 462 -0.52 -22.41 7.64
CA ARG A 462 -0.92 -22.33 6.23
C ARG A 462 -1.95 -23.42 5.96
N ASP A 463 -3.05 -23.04 5.34
CA ASP A 463 -4.09 -23.93 4.81
C ASP A 463 -4.29 -23.65 3.31
N TRP A 464 -5.07 -24.48 2.63
CA TRP A 464 -5.33 -24.36 1.19
C TRP A 464 -6.78 -24.73 0.87
N ALA A 465 -7.52 -23.77 0.31
CA ALA A 465 -8.84 -24.03 -0.26
C ALA A 465 -8.72 -24.48 -1.72
N THR A 466 -9.71 -25.23 -2.20
CA THR A 466 -9.82 -25.59 -3.62
C THR A 466 -10.92 -24.74 -4.26
N ALA A 467 -10.55 -23.90 -5.22
CA ALA A 467 -11.50 -23.15 -6.04
C ALA A 467 -12.29 -24.08 -6.98
N ASP A 468 -13.40 -23.58 -7.54
CA ASP A 468 -14.29 -24.38 -8.41
C ASP A 468 -13.58 -24.93 -9.67
N ASP A 469 -12.52 -24.26 -10.13
CA ASP A 469 -11.69 -24.69 -11.27
C ASP A 469 -10.54 -25.65 -10.87
N GLY A 470 -10.46 -26.03 -9.60
CA GLY A 470 -9.43 -26.92 -9.04
C GLY A 470 -8.17 -26.20 -8.57
N THR A 471 -8.08 -24.87 -8.71
CA THR A 471 -6.94 -24.08 -8.24
C THR A 471 -6.83 -24.15 -6.71
N MET A 472 -5.63 -24.36 -6.20
CA MET A 472 -5.36 -24.36 -4.77
C MET A 472 -5.03 -22.94 -4.29
N VAL A 473 -5.93 -22.33 -3.52
CA VAL A 473 -5.82 -20.96 -3.01
C VAL A 473 -5.25 -20.99 -1.59
N PRO A 474 -4.07 -20.39 -1.33
CA PRO A 474 -3.47 -20.41 -0.01
C PRO A 474 -4.26 -19.56 1.00
N ILE A 475 -4.27 -19.98 2.28
CA ILE A 475 -4.83 -19.24 3.41
C ILE A 475 -3.81 -19.20 4.54
N SER A 476 -3.47 -18.01 5.04
CA SER A 476 -2.66 -17.86 6.26
C SER A 476 -3.57 -17.58 7.46
N LEU A 477 -3.42 -18.33 8.55
CA LEU A 477 -4.26 -18.23 9.75
C LEU A 477 -3.44 -17.92 10.99
N VAL A 478 -4.05 -17.21 11.94
CA VAL A 478 -3.56 -17.07 13.31
C VAL A 478 -4.70 -17.08 14.31
N TRP A 479 -4.48 -17.73 15.45
CA TRP A 479 -5.42 -17.76 16.57
C TRP A 479 -4.69 -17.96 17.89
N ARG A 480 -5.42 -17.75 18.99
CA ARG A 480 -4.96 -18.08 20.34
C ARG A 480 -5.61 -19.40 20.79
N PRO A 481 -4.86 -20.52 20.91
CA PRO A 481 -5.43 -21.85 21.09
C PRO A 481 -6.31 -22.02 22.33
N ASP A 482 -5.98 -21.35 23.44
CA ASP A 482 -6.74 -21.43 24.71
C ASP A 482 -7.97 -20.52 24.74
N ALA A 483 -8.13 -19.62 23.76
CA ALA A 483 -9.25 -18.68 23.67
C ALA A 483 -10.35 -19.15 22.69
N VAL A 484 -10.00 -19.97 21.70
CA VAL A 484 -10.99 -20.52 20.75
C VAL A 484 -11.85 -21.61 21.40
N PRO A 485 -13.12 -21.80 20.99
CA PRO A 485 -13.96 -22.88 21.51
C PRO A 485 -13.31 -24.27 21.33
N THR A 486 -13.29 -25.08 22.40
CA THR A 486 -12.80 -26.46 22.33
C THR A 486 -13.72 -27.37 21.53
N ASP A 487 -15.01 -27.06 21.54
CA ASP A 487 -16.06 -27.82 20.86
C ASP A 487 -16.88 -26.86 19.97
N GLY A 488 -16.62 -26.88 18.67
CA GLY A 488 -17.37 -26.14 17.65
C GLY A 488 -16.62 -24.97 16.99
N PRO A 489 -17.28 -24.29 16.05
CA PRO A 489 -16.64 -23.26 15.22
C PRO A 489 -16.32 -21.97 16.00
N ALA A 490 -15.15 -21.41 15.76
CA ALA A 490 -14.74 -20.12 16.29
C ALA A 490 -15.31 -18.96 15.47
N PRO A 491 -15.53 -17.76 16.05
CA PRO A 491 -15.63 -16.53 15.27
C PRO A 491 -14.39 -16.35 14.40
N CYS A 492 -14.56 -15.84 13.17
CA CYS A 492 -13.46 -15.66 12.24
C CYS A 492 -13.59 -14.36 11.45
N VAL A 493 -12.47 -13.68 11.24
CA VAL A 493 -12.33 -12.60 10.26
C VAL A 493 -11.48 -13.12 9.11
N LEU A 494 -12.04 -13.13 7.90
CA LEU A 494 -11.35 -13.45 6.66
C LEU A 494 -11.05 -12.16 5.89
N TYR A 495 -9.77 -11.88 5.70
CA TYR A 495 -9.27 -10.71 4.98
C TYR A 495 -8.82 -11.06 3.56
N GLY A 496 -9.00 -10.13 2.60
CA GLY A 496 -8.51 -10.28 1.23
C GLY A 496 -8.42 -8.96 0.45
N TYR A 497 -7.62 -8.97 -0.62
CA TYR A 497 -7.39 -7.81 -1.50
C TYR A 497 -7.50 -8.20 -2.99
N GLY A 498 -6.48 -8.85 -3.55
CA GLY A 498 -6.58 -9.54 -4.84
C GLY A 498 -6.58 -8.65 -6.08
N ALA A 499 -5.76 -7.60 -6.13
CA ALA A 499 -5.57 -6.75 -7.32
C ALA A 499 -4.11 -6.27 -7.43
N TYR A 500 -3.72 -5.79 -8.61
CA TYR A 500 -2.43 -5.12 -8.88
C TYR A 500 -1.15 -5.95 -8.64
N GLU A 501 -1.24 -7.28 -8.55
CA GLU A 501 -0.15 -8.16 -8.08
C GLU A 501 0.24 -7.92 -6.60
N ALA A 502 -0.52 -7.09 -5.86
CA ALA A 502 -0.27 -6.83 -4.44
C ALA A 502 -0.49 -8.11 -3.61
N SER A 503 0.53 -8.50 -2.86
CA SER A 503 0.52 -9.73 -2.04
C SER A 503 0.16 -9.41 -0.60
N MET A 504 -0.83 -10.10 -0.03
CA MET A 504 -1.28 -9.87 1.35
C MET A 504 -0.42 -10.66 2.33
N ASP A 505 0.82 -10.22 2.52
CA ASP A 505 1.84 -10.98 3.21
C ASP A 505 1.59 -11.10 4.72
N PRO A 506 1.81 -12.28 5.34
CA PRO A 506 1.56 -12.48 6.77
C PRO A 506 2.28 -11.43 7.65
N TRP A 507 1.52 -10.57 8.33
CA TRP A 507 2.06 -9.47 9.12
C TRP A 507 1.54 -9.47 10.56
N PHE A 508 2.34 -9.01 11.51
CA PHE A 508 1.93 -8.83 12.90
C PHE A 508 1.08 -7.56 13.05
N SER A 509 0.13 -7.55 13.98
CA SER A 509 -0.65 -6.34 14.31
C SER A 509 -1.00 -6.33 15.79
N ILE A 510 -0.68 -5.25 16.49
CA ILE A 510 -1.04 -5.09 17.92
C ILE A 510 -2.56 -5.03 18.05
N ALA A 511 -3.23 -4.32 17.15
CA ALA A 511 -4.69 -4.21 17.11
C ALA A 511 -5.38 -5.58 16.97
N ARG A 512 -4.81 -6.50 16.19
CA ARG A 512 -5.37 -7.83 16.00
C ARG A 512 -5.39 -8.65 17.28
N LEU A 513 -4.49 -8.41 18.24
CA LEU A 513 -4.44 -9.15 19.50
C LEU A 513 -5.77 -9.07 20.27
N SER A 514 -6.47 -7.94 20.22
CA SER A 514 -7.80 -7.79 20.84
C SER A 514 -8.86 -8.72 20.25
N LEU A 515 -8.73 -9.13 18.99
CA LEU A 515 -9.57 -10.18 18.37
C LEU A 515 -9.13 -11.57 18.84
N LEU A 516 -7.82 -11.87 18.75
CA LEU A 516 -7.28 -13.19 19.07
C LEU A 516 -7.51 -13.55 20.55
N ASP A 517 -7.32 -12.59 21.47
CA ASP A 517 -7.57 -12.74 22.90
C ASP A 517 -9.05 -13.01 23.25
N ARG A 518 -9.96 -12.69 22.32
CA ARG A 518 -11.40 -12.96 22.42
C ARG A 518 -11.83 -14.23 21.67
N GLY A 519 -10.86 -15.06 21.25
CA GLY A 519 -11.13 -16.34 20.58
C GLY A 519 -11.53 -16.19 19.11
N VAL A 520 -11.29 -15.03 18.50
CA VAL A 520 -11.51 -14.82 17.06
C VAL A 520 -10.30 -15.33 16.29
N VAL A 521 -10.54 -16.15 15.28
CA VAL A 521 -9.53 -16.56 14.29
C VAL A 521 -9.37 -15.43 13.27
N PHE A 522 -8.13 -15.09 12.92
CA PHE A 522 -7.86 -14.20 11.79
C PHE A 522 -7.25 -15.01 10.65
N ALA A 523 -7.78 -14.83 9.45
CA ALA A 523 -7.34 -15.51 8.25
C ALA A 523 -7.14 -14.52 7.09
N VAL A 524 -6.16 -14.79 6.24
CA VAL A 524 -5.87 -14.05 5.00
C VAL A 524 -6.05 -15.00 3.83
N ALA A 525 -6.97 -14.69 2.91
CA ALA A 525 -7.15 -15.41 1.66
C ALA A 525 -6.24 -14.81 0.58
N HIS A 526 -5.28 -15.59 0.10
CA HIS A 526 -4.32 -15.18 -0.93
C HIS A 526 -4.89 -15.43 -2.33
N VAL A 527 -5.99 -14.75 -2.64
CA VAL A 527 -6.79 -14.94 -3.88
C VAL A 527 -6.04 -14.49 -5.13
N ARG A 528 -6.42 -15.06 -6.30
CA ARG A 528 -5.91 -14.57 -7.60
C ARG A 528 -6.18 -13.08 -7.79
N GLY A 529 -5.32 -12.44 -8.57
CA GLY A 529 -5.21 -10.97 -8.67
C GLY A 529 -4.13 -10.41 -7.72
N GLY A 530 -3.78 -11.14 -6.65
CA GLY A 530 -2.55 -10.90 -5.91
C GLY A 530 -1.31 -11.51 -6.58
N GLY A 531 -0.14 -11.34 -5.96
CA GLY A 531 1.16 -11.80 -6.49
C GLY A 531 1.75 -13.00 -5.77
N GLU A 532 1.01 -13.66 -4.88
CA GLU A 532 1.60 -14.59 -3.92
C GLU A 532 2.30 -15.78 -4.60
N LEU A 533 1.69 -16.32 -5.65
CA LEU A 533 2.24 -17.44 -6.42
C LEU A 533 2.94 -17.00 -7.71
N GLY A 534 3.27 -15.71 -7.83
CA GLY A 534 3.94 -15.11 -8.99
C GLY A 534 2.99 -14.43 -9.96
N ARG A 535 3.53 -13.93 -11.08
CA ARG A 535 2.83 -13.05 -12.02
C ARG A 535 1.58 -13.69 -12.63
N HIS A 536 1.61 -15.00 -12.85
CA HIS A 536 0.45 -15.74 -13.36
C HIS A 536 -0.75 -15.66 -12.40
N TRP A 537 -0.50 -15.63 -11.08
CA TRP A 537 -1.53 -15.51 -10.06
C TRP A 537 -2.29 -14.19 -10.16
N TYR A 538 -1.58 -13.14 -10.53
CA TYR A 538 -2.14 -11.82 -10.81
C TYR A 538 -2.91 -11.80 -12.13
N THR A 539 -2.30 -12.28 -13.22
CA THR A 539 -2.96 -12.24 -14.54
C THR A 539 -4.23 -13.08 -14.59
N ASP A 540 -4.30 -14.18 -13.81
CA ASP A 540 -5.49 -15.02 -13.67
C ASP A 540 -6.55 -14.42 -12.73
N GLY A 541 -6.34 -13.22 -12.18
CA GLY A 541 -7.33 -12.44 -11.44
C GLY A 541 -7.44 -11.00 -11.94
N LYS A 542 -7.22 -10.79 -13.25
CA LYS A 542 -7.18 -9.48 -13.91
C LYS A 542 -8.06 -9.47 -15.17
N PHE A 543 -8.50 -8.29 -15.63
CA PHE A 543 -9.34 -8.13 -16.83
C PHE A 543 -10.56 -9.09 -16.82
N GLY A 544 -10.81 -9.83 -17.91
CA GLY A 544 -11.88 -10.81 -18.01
C GLY A 544 -11.75 -12.00 -17.04
N ALA A 545 -10.59 -12.20 -16.41
CA ALA A 545 -10.39 -13.21 -15.37
C ALA A 545 -10.67 -12.68 -13.95
N LYS A 546 -11.03 -11.39 -13.78
CA LYS A 546 -11.16 -10.77 -12.46
C LYS A 546 -12.12 -11.51 -11.52
N ALA A 547 -13.15 -12.15 -12.07
CA ALA A 547 -14.11 -12.96 -11.32
C ALA A 547 -13.46 -14.04 -10.42
N ASN A 548 -12.29 -14.56 -10.82
CA ASN A 548 -11.52 -15.53 -10.04
C ASN A 548 -11.14 -15.00 -8.65
N THR A 549 -10.83 -13.70 -8.53
CA THR A 549 -10.57 -13.05 -7.23
C THR A 549 -11.71 -13.30 -6.24
N PHE A 550 -12.95 -13.14 -6.72
CA PHE A 550 -14.15 -13.21 -5.89
C PHE A 550 -14.53 -14.66 -5.59
N THR A 551 -14.43 -15.55 -6.58
CA THR A 551 -14.75 -16.98 -6.40
C THR A 551 -13.70 -17.69 -5.55
N ASP A 552 -12.43 -17.30 -5.62
CA ASP A 552 -11.37 -17.79 -4.74
C ASP A 552 -11.63 -17.41 -3.28
N PHE A 553 -12.07 -16.17 -3.03
CA PHE A 553 -12.42 -15.72 -1.68
C PHE A 553 -13.60 -16.50 -1.11
N VAL A 554 -14.63 -16.73 -1.94
CA VAL A 554 -15.78 -17.57 -1.59
C VAL A 554 -15.36 -19.01 -1.31
N ALA A 555 -14.43 -19.57 -2.11
CA ALA A 555 -13.88 -20.91 -1.87
C ALA A 555 -13.12 -20.98 -0.53
N CYS A 556 -12.34 -19.95 -0.19
CA CYS A 556 -11.68 -19.85 1.12
C CYS A 556 -12.69 -19.78 2.26
N ALA A 557 -13.74 -18.96 2.14
CA ALA A 557 -14.80 -18.86 3.14
C ALA A 557 -15.52 -20.21 3.34
N ARG A 558 -15.89 -20.90 2.25
CA ARG A 558 -16.51 -22.23 2.30
C ARG A 558 -15.59 -23.25 2.96
N HIS A 559 -14.32 -23.30 2.57
CA HIS A 559 -13.33 -24.20 3.15
C HIS A 559 -13.21 -24.05 4.68
N LEU A 560 -13.13 -22.82 5.17
CA LEU A 560 -13.06 -22.55 6.61
C LEU A 560 -14.34 -22.97 7.36
N VAL A 561 -15.50 -22.88 6.72
CA VAL A 561 -16.77 -23.37 7.28
C VAL A 561 -16.83 -24.90 7.29
N GLU A 562 -16.51 -25.53 6.15
CA GLU A 562 -16.61 -26.98 5.96
C GLU A 562 -15.61 -27.76 6.82
N THR A 563 -14.41 -27.21 7.03
CA THR A 563 -13.40 -27.77 7.93
C THR A 563 -13.72 -27.52 9.42
N GLY A 564 -14.80 -26.80 9.72
CA GLY A 564 -15.25 -26.50 11.08
C GLY A 564 -14.41 -25.45 11.80
N ARG A 565 -13.54 -24.70 11.09
CA ARG A 565 -12.77 -23.60 11.69
C ARG A 565 -13.70 -22.46 12.13
N THR A 566 -14.73 -22.17 11.33
CA THR A 566 -15.77 -21.16 11.59
C THR A 566 -17.14 -21.66 11.14
N ALA A 567 -18.16 -20.82 11.25
CA ALA A 567 -19.51 -21.04 10.72
C ALA A 567 -20.04 -19.75 10.06
N PRO A 568 -21.03 -19.84 9.16
CA PRO A 568 -21.52 -18.66 8.44
C PRO A 568 -22.06 -17.55 9.35
N ASP A 569 -22.70 -17.91 10.46
CA ASP A 569 -23.20 -16.97 11.48
C ASP A 569 -22.09 -16.35 12.36
N ARG A 570 -20.83 -16.71 12.10
CA ARG A 570 -19.63 -16.35 12.86
C ARG A 570 -18.46 -15.85 11.99
N LEU A 571 -18.64 -15.81 10.67
CA LEU A 571 -17.61 -15.38 9.72
C LEU A 571 -17.86 -13.92 9.28
N ALA A 572 -16.85 -13.07 9.45
CA ALA A 572 -16.81 -11.73 8.90
C ALA A 572 -15.81 -11.66 7.73
N ALA A 573 -16.18 -10.97 6.64
CA ALA A 573 -15.26 -10.61 5.58
C ALA A 573 -14.73 -9.18 5.78
N ARG A 574 -13.47 -8.92 5.45
CA ARG A 574 -12.86 -7.59 5.51
C ARG A 574 -11.94 -7.34 4.30
N GLY A 575 -11.98 -6.13 3.75
CA GLY A 575 -11.09 -5.69 2.68
C GLY A 575 -11.28 -4.19 2.42
N GLY A 576 -10.24 -3.54 1.88
CA GLY A 576 -10.27 -2.10 1.60
C GLY A 576 -9.72 -1.71 0.24
N SER A 577 -10.11 -0.54 -0.28
CA SER A 577 -9.80 -0.07 -1.64
C SER A 577 -10.26 -1.09 -2.70
N ALA A 578 -9.37 -1.67 -3.50
CA ALA A 578 -9.67 -2.79 -4.40
C ALA A 578 -10.08 -4.09 -3.63
N GLY A 579 -9.64 -4.27 -2.39
CA GLY A 579 -10.21 -5.27 -1.48
C GLY A 579 -11.66 -4.95 -1.09
N GLY A 580 -12.08 -3.69 -1.18
CA GLY A 580 -13.46 -3.27 -1.04
C GLY A 580 -14.34 -3.62 -2.25
N LEU A 581 -13.79 -3.60 -3.47
CA LEU A 581 -14.42 -4.21 -4.66
C LEU A 581 -14.70 -5.69 -4.39
N LEU A 582 -13.70 -6.42 -3.88
CA LEU A 582 -13.85 -7.81 -3.46
C LEU A 582 -14.98 -7.97 -2.43
N MET A 583 -15.03 -7.14 -1.38
CA MET A 583 -16.10 -7.17 -0.37
C MET A 583 -17.50 -6.97 -0.98
N GLY A 584 -17.65 -5.97 -1.84
CA GLY A 584 -18.92 -5.69 -2.51
C GLY A 584 -19.36 -6.84 -3.43
N ALA A 585 -18.43 -7.41 -4.19
CA ALA A 585 -18.71 -8.53 -5.09
C ALA A 585 -19.13 -9.79 -4.32
N VAL A 586 -18.41 -10.17 -3.26
CA VAL A 586 -18.74 -11.40 -2.50
C VAL A 586 -20.03 -11.26 -1.68
N ALA A 587 -20.37 -10.04 -1.25
CA ALA A 587 -21.67 -9.75 -0.65
C ALA A 587 -22.83 -9.99 -1.63
N ASN A 588 -22.63 -9.80 -2.94
CA ASN A 588 -23.60 -10.15 -3.98
C ASN A 588 -23.57 -11.65 -4.32
N LEU A 589 -22.38 -12.25 -4.41
CA LEU A 589 -22.19 -13.62 -4.89
C LEU A 589 -22.63 -14.69 -3.87
N ALA A 590 -22.22 -14.54 -2.61
CA ALA A 590 -22.45 -15.53 -1.55
C ALA A 590 -22.73 -14.87 -0.18
N PRO A 591 -23.76 -14.00 -0.06
CA PRO A 591 -24.07 -13.30 1.18
C PRO A 591 -24.32 -14.23 2.37
N GLU A 592 -24.81 -15.44 2.11
CA GLU A 592 -25.14 -16.44 3.12
C GLU A 592 -23.94 -17.01 3.89
N LEU A 593 -22.72 -16.84 3.37
CA LEU A 593 -21.49 -17.30 4.02
C LEU A 593 -21.01 -16.38 5.12
N PHE A 594 -21.51 -15.14 5.15
CA PHE A 594 -20.97 -14.08 6.01
C PHE A 594 -22.03 -13.59 6.99
N ARG A 595 -21.64 -13.42 8.24
CA ARG A 595 -22.43 -12.71 9.25
C ARG A 595 -22.30 -11.20 9.10
N ALA A 596 -21.10 -10.75 8.73
CA ALA A 596 -20.74 -9.35 8.58
C ALA A 596 -19.72 -9.12 7.45
N VAL A 597 -19.71 -7.92 6.89
CA VAL A 597 -18.72 -7.44 5.92
C VAL A 597 -18.24 -6.06 6.35
N VAL A 598 -16.92 -5.87 6.39
CA VAL A 598 -16.27 -4.58 6.64
C VAL A 598 -15.56 -4.16 5.35
N ALA A 599 -16.09 -3.14 4.69
CA ALA A 599 -15.61 -2.63 3.42
C ALA A 599 -15.00 -1.24 3.62
N GLU A 600 -13.68 -1.14 3.56
CA GLU A 600 -12.92 0.08 3.88
C GLU A 600 -12.61 0.85 2.61
N VAL A 601 -13.03 2.12 2.47
CA VAL A 601 -12.87 2.93 1.24
C VAL A 601 -13.12 2.13 -0.06
N PRO A 602 -14.28 1.47 -0.22
CA PRO A 602 -14.41 0.38 -1.17
C PRO A 602 -14.71 0.85 -2.61
N PHE A 603 -13.96 0.35 -3.59
CA PHE A 603 -14.18 0.58 -5.03
C PHE A 603 -15.39 -0.24 -5.53
N VAL A 604 -16.60 0.31 -5.44
CA VAL A 604 -17.86 -0.44 -5.59
C VAL A 604 -18.70 -0.01 -6.79
N ASP A 605 -18.30 1.03 -7.51
CA ASP A 605 -18.92 1.45 -8.77
C ASP A 605 -17.92 1.44 -9.96
N PRO A 606 -17.17 0.33 -10.15
CA PRO A 606 -16.04 0.30 -11.07
C PRO A 606 -16.40 0.59 -12.52
N LEU A 607 -17.59 0.18 -12.98
CA LEU A 607 -18.00 0.44 -14.37
C LEU A 607 -18.27 1.93 -14.61
N THR A 608 -18.93 2.62 -13.69
CA THR A 608 -19.20 4.06 -13.85
C THR A 608 -17.90 4.85 -13.76
N THR A 609 -17.03 4.53 -12.81
CA THR A 609 -15.73 5.19 -12.63
C THR A 609 -14.82 4.98 -13.85
N MET A 610 -14.67 3.74 -14.33
CA MET A 610 -13.78 3.42 -15.46
C MET A 610 -14.26 3.95 -16.83
N LEU A 611 -15.48 4.48 -16.92
CA LEU A 611 -15.99 5.18 -18.11
C LEU A 611 -15.59 6.65 -18.16
N ASP A 612 -15.06 7.21 -17.07
CA ASP A 612 -14.72 8.62 -16.96
C ASP A 612 -13.19 8.84 -16.91
N PRO A 613 -12.55 9.18 -18.04
CA PRO A 613 -11.11 9.37 -18.11
C PRO A 613 -10.64 10.67 -17.45
N THR A 614 -11.57 11.53 -16.98
CA THR A 614 -11.21 12.78 -16.28
C THR A 614 -10.95 12.56 -14.79
N LEU A 615 -11.31 11.40 -14.26
CA LEU A 615 -11.03 11.04 -12.88
C LEU A 615 -9.57 10.63 -12.70
N PRO A 616 -8.98 10.90 -11.52
CA PRO A 616 -7.69 10.33 -11.16
C PRO A 616 -7.69 8.80 -11.35
N LEU A 617 -6.53 8.25 -11.71
CA LEU A 617 -6.28 6.81 -11.88
C LEU A 617 -6.98 6.11 -13.05
N THR A 618 -8.16 6.54 -13.53
CA THR A 618 -8.96 5.79 -14.54
C THR A 618 -8.15 5.34 -15.75
N VAL A 619 -7.40 6.23 -16.39
CA VAL A 619 -6.64 5.91 -17.60
C VAL A 619 -5.52 4.91 -17.33
N ILE A 620 -4.89 4.98 -16.15
CA ILE A 620 -3.86 4.04 -15.72
C ILE A 620 -4.48 2.67 -15.40
N GLU A 621 -5.63 2.68 -14.73
CA GLU A 621 -6.34 1.47 -14.30
C GLU A 621 -7.07 0.74 -15.43
N TRP A 622 -7.18 1.32 -16.62
CA TRP A 622 -7.58 0.56 -17.80
C TRP A 622 -6.65 -0.60 -18.09
N GLU A 623 -5.37 -0.50 -17.72
CA GLU A 623 -4.44 -1.63 -17.78
C GLU A 623 -4.61 -2.63 -16.62
N GLU A 624 -5.51 -2.40 -15.66
CA GLU A 624 -5.91 -3.35 -14.59
C GLU A 624 -7.28 -4.01 -14.89
N TRP A 625 -8.31 -3.19 -15.05
CA TRP A 625 -9.71 -3.62 -15.12
C TRP A 625 -10.20 -3.83 -16.55
N GLY A 626 -9.59 -3.11 -17.50
CA GLY A 626 -10.01 -2.97 -18.88
C GLY A 626 -10.53 -1.55 -19.18
N ASP A 627 -10.61 -1.22 -20.47
CA ASP A 627 -11.12 0.06 -20.98
C ASP A 627 -12.59 -0.09 -21.44
N PRO A 628 -13.58 0.09 -20.55
CA PRO A 628 -15.00 -0.03 -20.93
C PRO A 628 -15.49 1.13 -21.79
N LEU A 629 -14.75 2.24 -21.83
CA LEU A 629 -15.10 3.41 -22.63
C LEU A 629 -15.03 3.03 -24.11
N HIS A 630 -13.98 2.32 -24.51
CA HIS A 630 -13.75 1.93 -25.90
C HIS A 630 -14.07 0.46 -26.22
N ASP A 631 -13.95 -0.48 -25.28
CA ASP A 631 -14.17 -1.92 -25.51
C ASP A 631 -15.51 -2.41 -24.91
N PRO A 632 -16.48 -2.85 -25.74
CA PRO A 632 -17.73 -3.44 -25.27
C PRO A 632 -17.55 -4.72 -24.45
N SER A 633 -16.46 -5.45 -24.67
CA SER A 633 -16.16 -6.66 -23.89
C SER A 633 -15.76 -6.27 -22.47
N ALA A 634 -14.89 -5.27 -22.33
CA ALA A 634 -14.52 -4.67 -21.05
C ALA A 634 -15.72 -4.14 -20.29
N TYR A 635 -16.60 -3.41 -20.97
CA TYR A 635 -17.88 -2.99 -20.41
C TYR A 635 -18.70 -4.18 -19.89
N GLY A 636 -18.80 -5.25 -20.68
CA GLY A 636 -19.58 -6.43 -20.34
C GLY A 636 -19.10 -7.15 -19.07
N TRP A 637 -17.80 -7.42 -18.94
CA TRP A 637 -17.30 -8.10 -17.74
C TRP A 637 -17.24 -7.18 -16.52
N LEU A 638 -16.89 -5.89 -16.67
CA LEU A 638 -16.96 -4.94 -15.54
C LEU A 638 -18.39 -4.85 -14.99
N GLY A 639 -19.39 -4.74 -15.87
CA GLY A 639 -20.80 -4.76 -15.47
C GLY A 639 -21.22 -6.06 -14.77
N SER A 640 -20.61 -7.21 -15.12
CA SER A 640 -20.97 -8.51 -14.53
C SER A 640 -20.60 -8.66 -13.06
N TYR A 641 -19.64 -7.87 -12.55
CA TYR A 641 -19.20 -7.95 -11.15
C TYR A 641 -19.27 -6.62 -10.38
N SER A 642 -19.57 -5.48 -11.04
CA SER A 642 -19.71 -4.17 -10.40
C SER A 642 -20.65 -4.25 -9.19
N PRO A 643 -20.16 -4.04 -7.94
CA PRO A 643 -20.96 -4.27 -6.75
C PRO A 643 -22.23 -3.44 -6.70
N TYR A 644 -22.14 -2.15 -7.05
CA TYR A 644 -23.25 -1.21 -7.09
C TYR A 644 -24.33 -1.62 -8.09
N GLU A 645 -23.97 -2.08 -9.28
CA GLU A 645 -24.96 -2.42 -10.31
C GLU A 645 -25.67 -3.75 -10.04
N ASN A 646 -25.01 -4.66 -9.32
CA ASN A 646 -25.48 -6.03 -9.11
C ASN A 646 -26.29 -6.22 -7.81
N VAL A 647 -26.54 -5.17 -7.02
CA VAL A 647 -27.44 -5.25 -5.86
C VAL A 647 -28.86 -5.64 -6.28
N ALA A 648 -29.39 -5.05 -7.36
CA ALA A 648 -30.75 -5.25 -7.84
C ALA A 648 -31.06 -6.69 -8.30
N GLY A 649 -30.02 -7.47 -8.65
CA GLY A 649 -30.16 -8.82 -9.20
C GLY A 649 -30.61 -9.87 -8.19
N ARG A 650 -30.78 -9.48 -6.91
CA ARG A 650 -30.98 -10.39 -5.78
C ARG A 650 -32.10 -9.89 -4.85
N ALA A 651 -33.29 -9.64 -5.40
CA ALA A 651 -34.45 -9.16 -4.65
C ALA A 651 -34.83 -10.04 -3.44
N ASP A 652 -34.38 -11.30 -3.40
CA ASP A 652 -34.63 -12.28 -2.35
C ASP A 652 -33.37 -12.59 -1.50
N ALA A 653 -32.23 -11.94 -1.74
CA ALA A 653 -31.03 -12.13 -0.92
C ALA A 653 -31.08 -11.33 0.38
N VAL A 654 -30.65 -11.99 1.45
CA VAL A 654 -30.43 -11.36 2.75
C VAL A 654 -28.94 -11.03 2.87
N TYR A 655 -28.61 -9.75 2.83
CA TYR A 655 -27.23 -9.27 2.96
C TYR A 655 -26.74 -9.36 4.41
N PRO A 656 -25.43 -9.60 4.62
CA PRO A 656 -24.79 -9.55 5.94
C PRO A 656 -24.89 -8.15 6.55
N ALA A 657 -24.52 -8.02 7.84
CA ALA A 657 -24.32 -6.69 8.41
C ALA A 657 -23.11 -6.02 7.73
N ILE A 658 -23.29 -4.85 7.10
CA ILE A 658 -22.23 -4.16 6.35
C ILE A 658 -21.82 -2.88 7.09
N LEU A 659 -20.51 -2.72 7.31
CA LEU A 659 -19.89 -1.44 7.66
C LEU A 659 -19.06 -0.99 6.45
N ALA A 660 -19.43 0.14 5.84
CA ALA A 660 -18.68 0.78 4.78
C ALA A 660 -18.08 2.10 5.30
N THR A 661 -16.78 2.33 5.07
CA THR A 661 -16.09 3.58 5.45
C THR A 661 -15.61 4.33 4.20
N ALA A 662 -15.46 5.65 4.31
CA ALA A 662 -14.99 6.52 3.22
C ALA A 662 -14.35 7.80 3.77
N GLY A 663 -13.45 8.42 3.01
CA GLY A 663 -12.94 9.78 3.26
C GLY A 663 -13.51 10.76 2.24
N LEU A 664 -13.87 11.98 2.67
CA LEU A 664 -14.43 12.99 1.75
C LEU A 664 -13.41 13.43 0.68
N ASN A 665 -12.15 13.54 1.08
CA ASN A 665 -11.05 14.02 0.23
C ASN A 665 -10.20 12.86 -0.32
N ASP A 666 -10.65 11.61 -0.25
CA ASP A 666 -9.90 10.46 -0.76
C ASP A 666 -9.72 10.59 -2.29
N PRO A 667 -8.47 10.73 -2.80
CA PRO A 667 -8.23 10.92 -4.23
C PRO A 667 -8.21 9.61 -5.01
N ARG A 668 -8.26 8.45 -4.33
CA ARG A 668 -8.11 7.12 -4.93
C ARG A 668 -9.48 6.47 -5.17
N VAL A 669 -10.35 6.50 -4.16
CA VAL A 669 -11.73 6.01 -4.26
C VAL A 669 -12.68 7.11 -3.82
N GLY A 670 -13.45 7.65 -4.76
CA GLY A 670 -14.34 8.76 -4.48
C GLY A 670 -15.40 8.40 -3.42
N PHE A 671 -15.61 9.29 -2.45
CA PHE A 671 -16.58 9.10 -1.35
C PHE A 671 -17.99 8.69 -1.81
N HIS A 672 -18.35 9.09 -3.03
CA HIS A 672 -19.66 8.83 -3.61
C HIS A 672 -19.90 7.35 -3.93
N GLU A 673 -18.85 6.57 -4.19
CA GLU A 673 -18.98 5.14 -4.49
C GLU A 673 -19.63 4.36 -3.32
N PRO A 674 -19.05 4.34 -2.10
CA PRO A 674 -19.67 3.70 -0.96
C PRO A 674 -21.02 4.34 -0.57
N ALA A 675 -21.18 5.66 -0.73
CA ALA A 675 -22.45 6.33 -0.43
C ALA A 675 -23.60 5.83 -1.32
N LYS A 676 -23.36 5.75 -2.64
CA LYS A 676 -24.32 5.18 -3.61
C LYS A 676 -24.61 3.71 -3.33
N TRP A 677 -23.58 2.92 -3.03
CA TRP A 677 -23.71 1.50 -2.73
C TRP A 677 -24.57 1.22 -1.50
N VAL A 678 -24.31 1.94 -0.38
CA VAL A 678 -25.12 1.82 0.84
C VAL A 678 -26.57 2.24 0.61
N ALA A 679 -26.80 3.35 -0.12
CA ALA A 679 -28.14 3.80 -0.46
C ALA A 679 -28.92 2.72 -1.24
N ARG A 680 -28.27 2.06 -2.21
CA ARG A 680 -28.88 1.00 -3.00
C ARG A 680 -29.12 -0.28 -2.21
N LEU A 681 -28.17 -0.72 -1.38
CA LEU A 681 -28.34 -1.86 -0.48
C LEU A 681 -29.56 -1.71 0.42
N ARG A 682 -29.85 -0.50 0.90
CA ARG A 682 -31.03 -0.23 1.74
C ARG A 682 -32.35 -0.21 0.98
N ASP A 683 -32.32 0.16 -0.29
CA ASP A 683 -33.50 0.26 -1.15
C ASP A 683 -33.87 -1.08 -1.80
N GLU A 684 -32.87 -1.89 -2.16
CA GLU A 684 -33.07 -3.12 -2.95
C GLU A 684 -32.67 -4.40 -2.20
N GLY A 685 -31.87 -4.31 -1.15
CA GLY A 685 -31.45 -5.47 -0.34
C GLY A 685 -32.34 -5.73 0.88
N HIS A 686 -32.40 -6.99 1.32
CA HIS A 686 -32.97 -7.36 2.62
C HIS A 686 -31.85 -7.52 3.66
N GLY A 687 -31.92 -6.83 4.80
CA GLY A 687 -30.91 -6.96 5.85
C GLY A 687 -31.24 -8.05 6.88
N THR A 688 -30.22 -8.71 7.46
CA THR A 688 -30.38 -9.69 8.56
C THR A 688 -30.99 -9.13 9.86
N GLY A 689 -31.36 -7.84 9.91
CA GLY A 689 -31.89 -7.15 11.10
C GLY A 689 -33.15 -6.32 10.88
N THR A 690 -33.77 -6.35 9.69
CA THR A 690 -35.04 -5.68 9.47
C THR A 690 -36.16 -6.57 10.03
N PRO A 691 -37.00 -6.11 10.97
CA PRO A 691 -38.22 -6.85 11.30
C PRO A 691 -39.01 -7.04 10.00
N ALA A 692 -39.44 -8.27 9.72
CA ALA A 692 -40.35 -8.51 8.60
C ALA A 692 -41.54 -7.58 8.73
N ASP A 693 -41.83 -6.81 7.67
CA ASP A 693 -43.02 -5.98 7.61
C ASP A 693 -44.24 -6.91 7.81
N PRO A 694 -45.10 -6.69 8.81
CA PRO A 694 -46.19 -7.63 9.11
C PRO A 694 -47.28 -7.73 8.02
N GLU A 695 -47.17 -6.98 6.92
CA GLU A 695 -48.15 -6.94 5.84
C GLU A 695 -47.54 -7.25 4.45
N ALA A 696 -46.91 -8.43 4.32
CA ALA A 696 -46.68 -9.10 3.03
C ALA A 696 -47.56 -10.34 2.89
#